data_AF-A0A7J7U8Q8-F1
#
_entry.id   AF-A0A7J7U8Q8-F1
#
_cell.length_a   1.000
_cell.length_b   1.000
_cell.length_c   1.000
_cell.angle_alpha   90.00
_cell.angle_beta   90.00
_cell.angle_gamma   90.00
#
_symmetry.space_group_name_H-M   'P 1'
#
loop_
_entity.id
_entity.type
_entity.pdbx_description
1 polymer ?
#
loop_
_entity_poly.entity_id
_entity_poly.type
_entity_poly.pdbx_seq_one_letter_code
_entity_poly.pdbx_strand_id
1 'polypeptide(L)'
;MTIRHQGQQYRPRMAFLQKIEALVKDMQSPETGVRMQNQKILVTSIPHAMTGSDVLQWLVQRLWISSLEAQNLGNFIVKYGYIYPLQDPKNLTLKPDGSLYRFQTPYFWPTQQWPAEDTDYAIYLTKRNIKKKGVLEEHEKENYDFLNKKINYKWDFVIMQAKEQYRTGKERNKADRYALDCQEKAYWLVHRSPPGMNNVLDYGLDRVTNPNEVQKQTITAVKKEIMYYQQALMRSTVKSSVSLGGIVKYSEQFSSNDAIMSGCLPSNPWITDDTQFWDLNAKLVEVPTKMRVERWAINFSELIRDPKGRQSFQYFLKKEFSGENLGFWEACEDLKYGDQSKVKEKAEEIYKLFLAPGARRWINIDGKTMDITVKGLRHPHRYVLDAAQTHIYMLMKKDSYARYLKSPIYKEMLAKAIEPQETTKRSSSLPFMRRHLRSSPSPVILRQLEEEAKAREAANTVDITQPGQPAAPSPHLAVYTGTCVPPSPSSPFSSSCRSPRKPFPSPGRFMRRPSSTVCPSPITVALEGSEQKGEAGGPGAGQGPSNTDTSEASADGPWPQPPPRAPLKSRVALSFSSFLRRGCLASPVFARLSPNCPPMSHGKVQPLGEVGQQLPRLKSRRVTNFFQIKMNVPVESGTYLMDSEDTGPGASGDQAIKKEVICPWESLA
;
A
#
# COMPACT_ATOMS: atom_id res chain seq x y z
N MET A 1 28.69 -6.51 24.98
CA MET A 1 27.80 -6.46 23.80
C MET A 1 26.38 -6.81 24.23
N THR A 2 25.36 -6.06 23.86
CA THR A 2 23.96 -6.43 24.14
C THR A 2 23.49 -7.50 23.17
N ILE A 3 22.95 -8.61 23.67
CA ILE A 3 22.37 -9.67 22.85
C ILE A 3 21.10 -9.11 22.21
N ARG A 4 21.16 -8.78 20.91
CA ARG A 4 19.96 -8.50 20.13
C ARG A 4 19.19 -9.80 19.95
N HIS A 5 18.05 -9.93 20.63
CA HIS A 5 17.04 -10.93 20.28
C HIS A 5 16.70 -10.76 18.79
N GLN A 6 16.99 -11.77 17.97
CA GLN A 6 16.87 -11.67 16.51
C GLN A 6 15.43 -11.88 15.99
N GLY A 7 14.49 -12.15 16.90
CA GLY A 7 13.06 -12.32 16.60
C GLY A 7 12.29 -10.99 16.56
N GLN A 8 11.01 -11.10 16.22
CA GLN A 8 10.04 -10.01 16.29
C GLN A 8 9.50 -9.88 17.72
N GLN A 9 9.17 -8.66 18.18
CA GLN A 9 8.84 -8.39 19.58
C GLN A 9 7.65 -7.44 19.79
N TYR A 10 7.23 -6.68 18.78
CA TYR A 10 6.30 -5.55 18.97
C TYR A 10 5.07 -5.61 18.07
N ARG A 11 3.88 -5.50 18.68
CA ARG A 11 2.59 -5.44 17.99
C ARG A 11 2.58 -4.34 16.91
N PRO A 12 1.99 -4.58 15.72
CA PRO A 12 1.96 -3.61 14.63
C PRO A 12 1.05 -2.40 14.94
N ARG A 13 1.15 -1.34 14.11
CA ARG A 13 0.21 -0.22 14.17
C ARG A 13 -1.19 -0.65 13.73
N MET A 14 -2.19 -0.35 14.54
CA MET A 14 -3.60 -0.74 14.34
C MET A 14 -4.47 0.51 14.13
N ALA A 15 -4.11 1.33 13.13
CA ALA A 15 -4.76 2.61 12.83
C ALA A 15 -6.23 2.52 12.38
N PHE A 16 -6.80 1.31 12.30
CA PHE A 16 -8.22 1.09 12.09
C PHE A 16 -9.05 1.22 13.38
N LEU A 17 -8.47 0.96 14.56
CA LEU A 17 -9.19 1.00 15.85
C LEU A 17 -9.82 2.38 16.06
N GLN A 18 -9.01 3.44 16.06
CA GLN A 18 -9.47 4.83 16.18
C GLN A 18 -10.54 5.24 15.13
N LYS A 19 -10.56 4.58 13.96
CA LYS A 19 -11.57 4.84 12.91
C LYS A 19 -12.90 4.17 13.24
N ILE A 20 -12.88 2.94 13.74
CA ILE A 20 -14.10 2.25 14.20
C ILE A 20 -14.61 2.94 15.48
N GLU A 21 -13.74 3.30 16.41
CA GLU A 21 -14.10 4.05 17.63
C GLU A 21 -14.80 5.38 17.32
N ALA A 22 -14.34 6.11 16.30
CA ALA A 22 -15.00 7.35 15.87
C ALA A 22 -16.39 7.06 15.29
N LEU A 23 -16.50 6.07 14.40
CA LEU A 23 -17.79 5.67 13.83
C LEU A 23 -18.78 5.17 14.89
N VAL A 24 -18.31 4.43 15.89
CA VAL A 24 -19.12 3.93 17.01
C VAL A 24 -19.60 5.07 17.92
N LYS A 25 -18.81 6.14 18.08
CA LYS A 25 -19.24 7.35 18.79
C LYS A 25 -20.32 8.11 18.00
N ASP A 26 -20.19 8.22 16.68
CA ASP A 26 -21.26 8.74 15.81
C ASP A 26 -22.54 7.89 15.93
N MET A 27 -22.42 6.56 15.93
CA MET A 27 -23.55 5.63 16.12
C MET A 27 -24.23 5.77 17.50
N GLN A 28 -23.51 6.30 18.50
CA GLN A 28 -23.99 6.56 19.86
C GLN A 28 -24.58 7.97 20.06
N SER A 29 -24.59 8.82 19.03
CA SER A 29 -25.16 10.17 19.10
C SER A 29 -26.65 10.14 19.49
N PRO A 30 -27.11 10.88 20.53
CA PRO A 30 -28.52 10.92 20.92
C PRO A 30 -29.47 11.45 19.83
N GLU A 31 -28.97 12.35 18.98
CA GLU A 31 -29.76 13.04 17.94
C GLU A 31 -29.65 12.37 16.57
N THR A 32 -28.46 11.81 16.26
CA THR A 32 -28.08 11.37 14.91
C THR A 32 -27.54 9.95 14.84
N GLY A 33 -27.58 9.20 15.95
CA GLY A 33 -27.09 7.83 16.06
C GLY A 33 -28.09 6.75 15.63
N VAL A 34 -27.81 5.51 15.99
CA VAL A 34 -28.68 4.36 15.72
C VAL A 34 -29.90 4.40 16.64
N ARG A 35 -31.10 4.13 16.11
CA ARG A 35 -32.35 4.12 16.89
C ARG A 35 -32.27 3.07 18.01
N MET A 36 -32.35 3.53 19.26
CA MET A 36 -32.40 2.68 20.45
C MET A 36 -33.85 2.38 20.83
N GLN A 37 -34.10 1.15 21.30
CA GLN A 37 -35.38 0.73 21.85
C GLN A 37 -35.18 -0.08 23.15
N ASN A 38 -36.11 0.08 24.10
CA ASN A 38 -36.17 -0.72 25.31
C ASN A 38 -37.05 -1.95 25.04
N GLN A 39 -36.44 -3.03 24.56
CA GLN A 39 -37.17 -4.25 24.19
C GLN A 39 -37.20 -5.26 25.35
N LYS A 40 -38.34 -5.96 25.50
CA LYS A 40 -38.50 -7.02 26.50
C LYS A 40 -38.15 -8.37 25.87
N ILE A 41 -37.13 -9.06 26.39
CA ILE A 41 -36.82 -10.45 26.02
C ILE A 41 -37.07 -11.34 27.23
N LEU A 42 -37.92 -12.38 27.07
CA LEU A 42 -38.08 -13.49 28.03
C LEU A 42 -38.11 -13.01 29.50
N VAL A 43 -39.17 -12.28 29.85
CA VAL A 43 -39.44 -11.70 31.19
C VAL A 43 -38.51 -10.54 31.62
N THR A 44 -37.42 -10.24 30.89
CA THR A 44 -36.47 -9.18 31.26
C THR A 44 -36.55 -7.98 30.31
N SER A 45 -36.67 -6.75 30.85
CA SER A 45 -36.51 -5.52 30.07
C SER A 45 -35.04 -5.28 29.75
N ILE A 46 -34.70 -5.10 28.48
CA ILE A 46 -33.34 -4.84 28.01
C ILE A 46 -33.28 -3.39 27.53
N PRO A 47 -32.83 -2.43 28.37
CA PRO A 47 -32.71 -1.04 27.96
C PRO A 47 -31.60 -0.84 26.92
N HIS A 48 -31.78 0.13 26.03
CA HIS A 48 -30.82 0.53 25.00
C HIS A 48 -30.32 -0.65 24.12
N ALA A 49 -31.25 -1.38 23.50
CA ALA A 49 -30.96 -2.33 22.44
C ALA A 49 -31.25 -1.70 21.07
N MET A 50 -30.59 -2.18 20.01
CA MET A 50 -30.80 -1.77 18.61
C MET A 50 -30.96 -3.00 17.72
N THR A 51 -31.76 -2.92 16.67
CA THR A 51 -31.87 -4.02 15.69
C THR A 51 -30.70 -4.01 14.72
N GLY A 52 -30.37 -5.18 14.16
CA GLY A 52 -29.35 -5.27 13.11
C GLY A 52 -29.76 -4.57 11.81
N SER A 53 -31.07 -4.53 11.49
CA SER A 53 -31.61 -3.70 10.42
C SER A 53 -31.37 -2.19 10.64
N ASP A 54 -31.61 -1.67 11.85
CA ASP A 54 -31.36 -0.25 12.20
C ASP A 54 -29.87 0.10 12.05
N VAL A 55 -28.98 -0.77 12.53
CA VAL A 55 -27.52 -0.59 12.40
C VAL A 55 -27.11 -0.55 10.92
N LEU A 56 -27.61 -1.48 10.10
CA LEU A 56 -27.29 -1.52 8.67
C LEU A 56 -27.82 -0.28 7.94
N GLN A 57 -29.07 0.10 8.17
CA GLN A 57 -29.69 1.27 7.55
C GLN A 57 -28.94 2.56 7.92
N TRP A 58 -28.57 2.71 9.19
CA TRP A 58 -27.78 3.84 9.65
C TRP A 58 -26.41 3.91 8.97
N LEU A 59 -25.69 2.77 8.83
CA LEU A 59 -24.40 2.73 8.14
C LEU A 59 -24.51 3.14 6.66
N VAL A 60 -25.54 2.67 5.96
CA VAL A 60 -25.83 3.08 4.56
C VAL A 60 -26.08 4.59 4.48
N GLN A 61 -26.94 5.14 5.34
CA GLN A 61 -27.32 6.55 5.32
C GLN A 61 -26.19 7.51 5.78
N ARG A 62 -25.44 7.13 6.83
CA ARG A 62 -24.35 7.95 7.39
C ARG A 62 -23.15 8.07 6.44
N LEU A 63 -22.83 6.98 5.73
CA LEU A 63 -21.59 6.84 4.96
C LEU A 63 -21.79 6.88 3.44
N TRP A 64 -23.03 6.86 2.94
CA TRP A 64 -23.36 6.89 1.51
C TRP A 64 -22.75 5.73 0.71
N ILE A 65 -22.79 4.53 1.30
CA ILE A 65 -22.22 3.28 0.77
C ILE A 65 -23.30 2.26 0.41
N SER A 66 -22.94 1.26 -0.41
CA SER A 66 -23.85 0.17 -0.76
C SER A 66 -24.22 -0.70 0.44
N SER A 67 -25.41 -1.32 0.44
CA SER A 67 -25.84 -2.22 1.52
C SER A 67 -24.89 -3.40 1.75
N LEU A 68 -24.25 -3.91 0.69
CA LEU A 68 -23.25 -4.98 0.79
C LEU A 68 -21.97 -4.51 1.50
N GLU A 69 -21.53 -3.29 1.23
CA GLU A 69 -20.37 -2.68 1.88
C GLU A 69 -20.66 -2.31 3.33
N ALA A 70 -21.83 -1.73 3.61
CA ALA A 70 -22.31 -1.45 4.96
C ALA A 70 -22.45 -2.74 5.79
N GLN A 71 -22.97 -3.81 5.20
CA GLN A 71 -23.06 -5.13 5.83
C GLN A 71 -21.67 -5.72 6.14
N ASN A 72 -20.70 -5.56 5.24
CA ASN A 72 -19.32 -5.98 5.48
C ASN A 72 -18.65 -5.15 6.60
N LEU A 73 -18.83 -3.84 6.59
CA LEU A 73 -18.31 -2.95 7.63
C LEU A 73 -18.94 -3.27 9.00
N GLY A 74 -20.27 -3.38 9.06
CA GLY A 74 -21.01 -3.76 10.27
C GLY A 74 -20.58 -5.13 10.82
N ASN A 75 -20.30 -6.10 9.95
CA ASN A 75 -19.69 -7.38 10.36
C ASN A 75 -18.34 -7.18 11.07
N PHE A 76 -17.49 -6.25 10.65
CA PHE A 76 -16.24 -5.95 11.38
C PHE A 76 -16.47 -5.22 12.71
N ILE A 77 -17.47 -4.33 12.81
CA ILE A 77 -17.85 -3.68 14.08
C ILE A 77 -18.29 -4.74 15.11
N VAL A 78 -19.04 -5.77 14.68
CA VAL A 78 -19.40 -6.92 15.55
C VAL A 78 -18.17 -7.77 15.87
N LYS A 79 -17.35 -8.16 14.87
CA LYS A 79 -16.19 -9.05 15.10
C LYS A 79 -15.16 -8.48 16.05
N TYR A 80 -14.83 -7.19 15.93
CA TYR A 80 -13.94 -6.50 16.87
C TYR A 80 -14.62 -6.17 18.22
N GLY A 81 -15.88 -6.58 18.42
CA GLY A 81 -16.57 -6.49 19.70
C GLY A 81 -17.06 -5.11 20.08
N TYR A 82 -17.09 -4.13 19.17
CA TYR A 82 -17.61 -2.77 19.47
C TYR A 82 -19.14 -2.76 19.64
N ILE A 83 -19.84 -3.67 18.96
CA ILE A 83 -21.21 -4.07 19.28
C ILE A 83 -21.26 -5.59 19.40
N TYR A 84 -22.19 -6.13 20.18
CA TYR A 84 -22.35 -7.58 20.36
C TYR A 84 -23.82 -8.00 20.29
N PRO A 85 -24.13 -9.19 19.72
CA PRO A 85 -25.49 -9.71 19.63
C PRO A 85 -25.97 -10.26 20.99
N LEU A 86 -27.28 -10.16 21.24
CA LEU A 86 -27.94 -10.63 22.45
C LEU A 86 -28.53 -12.05 22.30
N GLN A 87 -28.87 -12.45 21.08
CA GLN A 87 -29.19 -13.81 20.69
C GLN A 87 -28.00 -14.43 19.94
N ASP A 88 -27.76 -15.74 20.04
CA ASP A 88 -26.68 -16.43 19.30
C ASP A 88 -25.28 -15.78 19.49
N PRO A 89 -24.80 -15.63 20.74
CA PRO A 89 -23.64 -14.78 21.06
C PRO A 89 -22.30 -15.25 20.46
N LYS A 90 -22.21 -16.50 20.01
CA LYS A 90 -21.01 -17.03 19.32
C LYS A 90 -20.90 -16.53 17.88
N ASN A 91 -22.02 -16.14 17.27
CA ASN A 91 -22.09 -15.70 15.88
C ASN A 91 -21.79 -14.21 15.79
N LEU A 92 -20.50 -13.87 15.76
CA LEU A 92 -20.00 -12.50 15.65
C LEU A 92 -20.17 -11.95 14.21
N THR A 93 -21.42 -11.80 13.80
CA THR A 93 -21.85 -11.16 12.55
C THR A 93 -23.02 -10.20 12.81
N LEU A 94 -23.20 -9.23 11.92
CA LEU A 94 -24.37 -8.36 11.90
C LEU A 94 -25.44 -9.02 11.02
N LYS A 95 -26.55 -9.46 11.62
CA LYS A 95 -27.71 -9.98 10.89
C LYS A 95 -28.60 -8.78 10.52
N PRO A 96 -28.99 -8.59 9.25
CA PRO A 96 -29.72 -7.38 8.80
C PRO A 96 -31.22 -7.42 9.15
N ASP A 97 -31.58 -8.06 10.26
CA ASP A 97 -32.94 -8.39 10.70
C ASP A 97 -33.22 -7.85 12.12
N GLY A 98 -34.30 -8.32 12.73
CA GLY A 98 -34.69 -8.00 14.11
C GLY A 98 -33.78 -8.56 15.21
N SER A 99 -32.65 -9.22 14.89
CA SER A 99 -31.63 -9.61 15.87
C SER A 99 -31.13 -8.38 16.63
N LEU A 100 -30.94 -8.53 17.93
CA LEU A 100 -30.68 -7.40 18.82
C LEU A 100 -29.21 -7.31 19.20
N TYR A 101 -28.69 -6.09 19.13
CA TYR A 101 -27.32 -5.75 19.44
C TYR A 101 -27.26 -4.69 20.55
N ARG A 102 -26.14 -4.66 21.26
CA ARG A 102 -25.78 -3.61 22.20
C ARG A 102 -24.37 -3.09 21.92
N PHE A 103 -24.12 -1.84 22.29
CA PHE A 103 -22.77 -1.30 22.30
C PHE A 103 -21.92 -1.92 23.42
N GLN A 104 -20.65 -2.14 23.10
CA GLN A 104 -19.62 -2.46 24.07
C GLN A 104 -19.11 -1.19 24.76
N THR A 105 -18.82 -1.27 26.05
CA THR A 105 -18.20 -0.16 26.79
C THR A 105 -16.77 0.07 26.32
N PRO A 106 -16.26 1.33 26.24
CA PRO A 106 -14.88 1.61 25.86
C PRO A 106 -13.80 0.90 26.68
N TYR A 107 -14.11 0.44 27.90
CA TYR A 107 -13.19 -0.39 28.70
C TYR A 107 -12.89 -1.75 28.06
N PHE A 108 -13.82 -2.28 27.25
CA PHE A 108 -13.73 -3.56 26.57
C PHE A 108 -13.52 -3.41 25.05
N TRP A 109 -13.05 -2.25 24.58
CA TRP A 109 -12.64 -2.08 23.17
C TRP A 109 -11.20 -2.60 22.96
N PRO A 110 -10.88 -3.20 21.79
CA PRO A 110 -9.53 -3.69 21.52
C PRO A 110 -8.50 -2.55 21.46
N THR A 111 -7.28 -2.78 21.96
CA THR A 111 -6.20 -1.77 21.92
C THR A 111 -5.00 -2.21 21.09
N GLN A 112 -4.27 -1.24 20.52
CA GLN A 112 -3.07 -1.53 19.74
C GLN A 112 -1.96 -2.13 20.62
N GLN A 113 -1.69 -1.55 21.79
CA GLN A 113 -0.51 -1.89 22.59
C GLN A 113 -0.76 -3.06 23.54
N TRP A 114 -1.95 -3.15 24.14
CA TRP A 114 -2.25 -4.08 25.23
C TRP A 114 -3.19 -5.19 24.73
N PRO A 115 -2.71 -6.45 24.61
CA PRO A 115 -3.58 -7.61 24.50
C PRO A 115 -4.31 -7.86 25.83
N ALA A 116 -5.42 -8.58 25.80
CA ALA A 116 -6.08 -9.05 27.02
C ALA A 116 -5.18 -10.06 27.75
N GLU A 117 -4.90 -9.83 29.04
CA GLU A 117 -3.98 -10.67 29.82
C GLU A 117 -4.59 -12.02 30.23
N ASP A 118 -3.71 -13.01 30.41
CA ASP A 118 -4.06 -14.32 30.97
C ASP A 118 -4.55 -14.22 32.43
N THR A 119 -4.06 -13.25 33.19
CA THR A 119 -4.47 -13.00 34.58
C THR A 119 -5.96 -12.62 34.66
N ASP A 120 -6.39 -11.67 33.82
CA ASP A 120 -7.77 -11.20 33.78
C ASP A 120 -8.72 -12.30 33.28
N TYR A 121 -8.28 -13.12 32.31
CA TYR A 121 -9.07 -14.24 31.82
C TYR A 121 -9.25 -15.32 32.89
N ALA A 122 -8.22 -15.61 33.69
CA ALA A 122 -8.32 -16.54 34.81
C ALA A 122 -9.30 -16.03 35.89
N ILE A 123 -9.32 -14.72 36.18
CA ILE A 123 -10.30 -14.10 37.09
C ILE A 123 -11.73 -14.26 36.54
N TYR A 124 -11.95 -14.02 35.25
CA TYR A 124 -13.24 -14.22 34.59
C TYR A 124 -13.75 -15.67 34.68
N LEU A 125 -12.92 -16.65 34.31
CA LEU A 125 -13.30 -18.07 34.33
C LEU A 125 -13.56 -18.55 35.77
N THR A 126 -12.74 -18.12 36.74
CA THR A 126 -12.94 -18.38 38.17
C THR A 126 -14.27 -17.82 38.67
N LYS A 127 -14.57 -16.55 38.35
CA LYS A 127 -15.83 -15.86 38.71
C LYS A 127 -17.05 -16.60 38.15
N ARG A 128 -16.98 -17.13 36.93
CA ARG A 128 -18.04 -17.97 36.35
C ARG A 128 -18.18 -19.33 37.05
N ASN A 129 -17.08 -19.99 37.39
CA ASN A 129 -17.12 -21.27 38.11
C ASN A 129 -17.72 -21.12 39.53
N ILE A 130 -17.40 -20.01 40.22
CA ILE A 130 -18.03 -19.64 41.51
C ILE A 130 -19.53 -19.38 41.34
N LYS A 131 -19.95 -18.69 40.27
CA LYS A 131 -21.35 -18.34 40.02
C LYS A 131 -22.26 -19.55 39.84
N LYS A 132 -21.79 -20.60 39.16
CA LYS A 132 -22.44 -21.93 39.09
C LYS A 132 -21.37 -22.97 38.72
N LYS A 133 -21.12 -23.94 39.62
CA LYS A 133 -20.21 -25.07 39.33
C LYS A 133 -20.63 -25.76 38.03
N GLY A 134 -19.67 -26.00 37.14
CA GLY A 134 -19.90 -26.67 35.85
C GLY A 134 -20.50 -25.79 34.73
N VAL A 135 -20.62 -24.46 34.91
CA VAL A 135 -21.14 -23.53 33.86
C VAL A 135 -20.08 -23.06 32.84
N LEU A 136 -18.91 -23.68 32.85
CA LEU A 136 -17.85 -23.47 31.86
C LEU A 136 -18.10 -24.38 30.65
N GLU A 137 -18.01 -23.82 29.45
CA GLU A 137 -17.97 -24.58 28.20
C GLU A 137 -16.66 -25.40 28.12
N GLU A 138 -16.59 -26.41 27.26
CA GLU A 138 -15.47 -27.38 27.23
C GLU A 138 -14.09 -26.72 27.08
N HIS A 139 -13.90 -25.92 26.03
CA HIS A 139 -12.69 -25.11 25.83
C HIS A 139 -12.43 -24.07 26.96
N GLU A 140 -13.46 -23.67 27.71
CA GLU A 140 -13.29 -22.78 28.86
C GLU A 140 -12.76 -23.53 30.10
N LYS A 141 -13.04 -24.84 30.22
CA LYS A 141 -12.42 -25.71 31.23
C LYS A 141 -10.95 -25.97 30.88
N GLU A 142 -10.67 -26.32 29.63
CA GLU A 142 -9.30 -26.50 29.13
C GLU A 142 -8.45 -25.24 29.37
N ASN A 143 -8.98 -24.06 29.03
CA ASN A 143 -8.34 -22.78 29.31
C ASN A 143 -8.17 -22.53 30.82
N TYR A 144 -9.18 -22.82 31.65
CA TYR A 144 -9.10 -22.65 33.10
C TYR A 144 -8.00 -23.53 33.73
N ASP A 145 -7.93 -24.80 33.36
CA ASP A 145 -6.92 -25.75 33.88
C ASP A 145 -5.51 -25.44 33.35
N PHE A 146 -5.40 -24.98 32.10
CA PHE A 146 -4.15 -24.46 31.53
C PHE A 146 -3.66 -23.21 32.28
N LEU A 147 -4.54 -22.25 32.56
CA LEU A 147 -4.20 -21.03 33.30
C LEU A 147 -3.82 -21.33 34.75
N ASN A 148 -4.57 -22.21 35.43
CA ASN A 148 -4.25 -22.67 36.79
C ASN A 148 -2.84 -23.27 36.87
N LYS A 149 -2.40 -24.02 35.85
CA LYS A 149 -1.02 -24.52 35.74
C LYS A 149 -0.02 -23.40 35.41
N LYS A 150 -0.33 -22.53 34.43
CA LYS A 150 0.59 -21.51 33.90
C LYS A 150 0.88 -20.35 34.87
N ILE A 151 -0.11 -19.93 35.65
CA ILE A 151 -0.01 -18.79 36.58
C ILE A 151 -0.38 -19.16 38.02
N ASN A 152 -0.09 -20.41 38.42
CA ASN A 152 -0.39 -20.95 39.76
C ASN A 152 0.13 -20.05 40.91
N TYR A 153 1.33 -19.48 40.75
CA TYR A 153 1.95 -18.55 41.70
C TYR A 153 1.19 -17.22 41.92
N LYS A 154 0.11 -16.96 41.16
CA LYS A 154 -0.83 -15.84 41.35
C LYS A 154 -2.25 -16.31 41.72
N TRP A 155 -2.46 -17.60 41.96
CA TRP A 155 -3.80 -18.15 42.01
C TRP A 155 -4.63 -17.63 43.19
N ASP A 156 -4.04 -17.41 44.37
CA ASP A 156 -4.75 -16.80 45.50
C ASP A 156 -5.28 -15.39 45.19
N PHE A 157 -4.52 -14.59 44.45
CA PHE A 157 -4.96 -13.28 43.96
C PHE A 157 -6.10 -13.42 42.94
N VAL A 158 -6.03 -14.40 42.03
CA VAL A 158 -7.11 -14.72 41.08
C VAL A 158 -8.40 -15.12 41.81
N ILE A 159 -8.30 -16.01 42.81
CA ILE A 159 -9.41 -16.44 43.66
C ILE A 159 -9.98 -15.26 44.47
N MET A 160 -9.12 -14.40 45.03
CA MET A 160 -9.51 -13.22 45.80
C MET A 160 -10.32 -12.24 44.95
N GLN A 161 -9.78 -11.79 43.82
CA GLN A 161 -10.47 -10.86 42.92
C GLN A 161 -11.74 -11.45 42.30
N ALA A 162 -11.76 -12.75 41.97
CA ALA A 162 -12.97 -13.41 41.48
C ALA A 162 -14.08 -13.50 42.54
N LYS A 163 -13.74 -13.76 43.81
CA LYS A 163 -14.68 -13.73 44.95
C LYS A 163 -15.20 -12.31 45.21
N GLU A 164 -14.33 -11.31 45.12
CA GLU A 164 -14.66 -9.90 45.36
C GLU A 164 -15.62 -9.35 44.29
N GLN A 165 -15.27 -9.50 43.00
CA GLN A 165 -16.15 -9.12 41.90
C GLN A 165 -17.50 -9.87 41.92
N TYR A 166 -17.52 -11.12 42.39
CA TYR A 166 -18.77 -11.87 42.57
C TYR A 166 -19.63 -11.36 43.74
N ARG A 167 -19.03 -10.79 44.80
CA ARG A 167 -19.75 -10.10 45.88
C ARG A 167 -20.38 -8.80 45.38
N THR A 168 -19.58 -7.91 44.79
CA THR A 168 -20.08 -6.63 44.21
C THR A 168 -21.11 -6.85 43.10
N GLY A 169 -20.99 -7.97 42.35
CA GLY A 169 -22.00 -8.39 41.38
C GLY A 169 -23.37 -8.72 41.99
N LYS A 170 -23.44 -9.16 43.26
CA LYS A 170 -24.70 -9.48 43.96
C LYS A 170 -25.46 -8.25 44.46
N GLU A 171 -24.78 -7.14 44.69
CA GLU A 171 -25.40 -5.87 45.13
C GLU A 171 -26.25 -5.24 44.02
N ARG A 172 -25.87 -5.45 42.75
CA ARG A 172 -26.62 -4.94 41.58
C ARG A 172 -27.89 -5.74 41.33
N ASN A 173 -28.93 -5.08 40.79
CA ASN A 173 -30.19 -5.74 40.43
C ASN A 173 -30.00 -6.83 39.36
N LYS A 174 -31.02 -7.68 39.18
CA LYS A 174 -30.97 -8.86 38.29
C LYS A 174 -30.73 -8.50 36.81
N ALA A 175 -31.28 -7.38 36.32
CA ALA A 175 -31.18 -6.98 34.92
C ALA A 175 -29.80 -6.40 34.58
N ASP A 176 -29.26 -5.52 35.44
CA ASP A 176 -27.94 -4.94 35.26
C ASP A 176 -26.84 -5.99 35.40
N ARG A 177 -26.98 -6.90 36.36
CA ARG A 177 -26.06 -8.04 36.53
C ARG A 177 -25.99 -8.87 35.24
N TYR A 178 -27.13 -9.23 34.67
CA TYR A 178 -27.21 -9.95 33.39
C TYR A 178 -26.61 -9.15 32.22
N ALA A 179 -26.88 -7.84 32.14
CA ALA A 179 -26.30 -6.98 31.11
C ALA A 179 -24.76 -6.95 31.17
N LEU A 180 -24.18 -6.85 32.37
CA LEU A 180 -22.74 -6.84 32.61
C LEU A 180 -22.11 -8.22 32.34
N ASP A 181 -22.76 -9.31 32.77
CA ASP A 181 -22.34 -10.68 32.47
C ASP A 181 -22.25 -10.94 30.94
N CYS A 182 -23.24 -10.46 30.18
CA CYS A 182 -23.26 -10.55 28.72
C CYS A 182 -22.16 -9.68 28.08
N GLN A 183 -21.99 -8.45 28.58
CA GLN A 183 -21.00 -7.50 28.08
C GLN A 183 -19.56 -8.01 28.26
N GLU A 184 -19.26 -8.64 29.41
CA GLU A 184 -17.99 -9.28 29.71
C GLU A 184 -17.80 -10.60 28.92
N LYS A 185 -18.85 -11.41 28.73
CA LYS A 185 -18.77 -12.59 27.85
C LYS A 185 -18.48 -12.20 26.40
N ALA A 186 -19.09 -11.12 25.89
CA ALA A 186 -18.84 -10.63 24.54
C ALA A 186 -17.37 -10.21 24.32
N TYR A 187 -16.76 -9.54 25.32
CA TYR A 187 -15.33 -9.22 25.29
C TYR A 187 -14.44 -10.47 25.16
N TRP A 188 -14.67 -11.47 26.02
CA TRP A 188 -13.86 -12.69 26.00
C TRP A 188 -14.07 -13.56 24.75
N LEU A 189 -15.25 -13.54 24.12
CA LEU A 189 -15.47 -14.20 22.83
C LEU A 189 -14.63 -13.61 21.68
N VAL A 190 -14.23 -12.34 21.77
CA VAL A 190 -13.32 -11.67 20.81
C VAL A 190 -11.85 -11.87 21.19
N HIS A 191 -11.53 -11.78 22.48
CA HIS A 191 -10.13 -11.81 22.97
C HIS A 191 -9.59 -13.21 23.31
N ARG A 192 -10.45 -14.22 23.42
CA ARG A 192 -10.17 -15.64 23.66
C ARG A 192 -11.23 -16.49 22.93
N SER A 193 -11.34 -16.30 21.62
CA SER A 193 -12.34 -16.97 20.78
C SER A 193 -12.27 -18.51 20.86
N PRO A 194 -13.42 -19.22 20.77
CA PRO A 194 -13.45 -20.68 20.78
C PRO A 194 -12.60 -21.32 19.67
N PRO A 195 -12.07 -22.54 19.86
CA PRO A 195 -11.36 -23.28 18.82
C PRO A 195 -12.15 -23.37 17.50
N GLY A 196 -11.46 -23.22 16.37
CA GLY A 196 -12.07 -23.20 15.03
C GLY A 196 -12.71 -21.86 14.62
N MET A 197 -12.95 -20.92 15.55
CA MET A 197 -13.42 -19.57 15.19
C MET A 197 -12.27 -18.70 14.66
N ASN A 198 -12.60 -17.76 13.77
CA ASN A 198 -11.61 -16.80 13.26
C ASN A 198 -11.26 -15.77 14.35
N ASN A 199 -10.01 -15.82 14.85
CA ASN A 199 -9.44 -14.77 15.67
C ASN A 199 -9.25 -13.48 14.85
N VAL A 200 -10.15 -12.50 15.04
CA VAL A 200 -10.06 -11.19 14.36
C VAL A 200 -8.87 -10.35 14.82
N LEU A 201 -8.26 -10.69 15.96
CA LEU A 201 -7.11 -9.99 16.52
C LEU A 201 -5.77 -10.58 16.05
N ASP A 202 -5.79 -11.58 15.14
CA ASP A 202 -4.60 -12.00 14.40
C ASP A 202 -4.17 -10.88 13.43
N TYR A 203 -2.97 -10.36 13.66
CA TYR A 203 -2.34 -9.29 12.87
C TYR A 203 -1.14 -9.80 12.05
N GLY A 204 -0.94 -11.11 11.98
CA GLY A 204 0.26 -11.74 11.43
C GLY A 204 1.49 -11.53 12.32
N LEU A 205 2.65 -11.35 11.70
CA LEU A 205 3.91 -11.21 12.43
C LEU A 205 4.05 -9.86 13.15
N ASP A 206 4.60 -9.93 14.36
CA ASP A 206 5.11 -8.78 15.09
C ASP A 206 6.23 -8.04 14.33
N ARG A 207 6.66 -6.90 14.88
CA ARG A 207 7.70 -6.03 14.32
C ARG A 207 9.00 -6.15 15.11
N VAL A 208 10.12 -5.97 14.40
CA VAL A 208 11.47 -5.85 14.99
C VAL A 208 11.68 -4.46 15.62
N THR A 209 11.10 -3.41 15.02
CA THR A 209 11.11 -2.04 15.58
C THR A 209 9.77 -1.74 16.21
N ASN A 210 9.78 -1.24 17.45
CA ASN A 210 8.59 -0.86 18.18
C ASN A 210 7.91 0.36 17.53
N PRO A 211 6.65 0.27 17.06
CA PRO A 211 5.97 1.40 16.45
C PRO A 211 5.59 2.54 17.42
N ASN A 212 5.69 2.29 18.73
CA ASN A 212 5.40 3.25 19.80
C ASN A 212 6.67 3.80 20.48
N GLU A 213 7.86 3.39 20.03
CA GLU A 213 9.13 3.89 20.58
C GLU A 213 9.45 5.30 20.06
N VAL A 214 9.78 6.21 20.98
CA VAL A 214 10.30 7.54 20.67
C VAL A 214 11.82 7.45 20.56
N GLN A 215 12.32 7.09 19.38
CA GLN A 215 13.76 7.01 19.13
C GLN A 215 14.40 8.41 19.15
N LYS A 216 15.39 8.60 20.02
CA LYS A 216 16.23 9.80 20.00
C LYS A 216 17.04 9.83 18.70
N GLN A 217 17.03 10.95 17.98
CA GLN A 217 17.86 11.11 16.78
C GLN A 217 19.35 11.05 17.18
N THR A 218 20.12 10.18 16.51
CA THR A 218 21.57 10.10 16.68
C THR A 218 22.27 11.02 15.69
N ILE A 219 23.49 11.48 16.01
CA ILE A 219 24.31 12.32 15.11
C ILE A 219 24.46 11.65 13.73
N THR A 220 24.60 10.32 13.68
CA THR A 220 24.67 9.54 12.43
C THR A 220 23.36 9.54 11.62
N ALA A 221 22.20 9.61 12.29
CA ALA A 221 20.91 9.78 11.62
C ALA A 221 20.77 11.20 11.06
N VAL A 222 21.04 12.23 11.88
CA VAL A 222 20.97 13.65 11.48
C VAL A 222 21.93 13.95 10.32
N LYS A 223 23.17 13.43 10.34
CA LYS A 223 24.10 13.56 9.21
C LYS A 223 23.54 12.96 7.92
N LYS A 224 22.90 11.79 7.97
CA LYS A 224 22.25 11.16 6.80
C LYS A 224 21.03 11.96 6.30
N GLU A 225 20.28 12.57 7.21
CA GLU A 225 19.14 13.44 6.89
C GLU A 225 19.60 14.75 6.21
N ILE A 226 20.66 15.40 6.72
CA ILE A 226 21.29 16.56 6.08
C ILE A 226 21.81 16.19 4.68
N MET A 227 22.55 15.08 4.54
CA MET A 227 23.03 14.60 3.23
C MET A 227 21.86 14.32 2.27
N TYR A 228 20.75 13.77 2.76
CA TYR A 228 19.53 13.55 1.97
C TYR A 228 18.94 14.86 1.46
N TYR A 229 18.83 15.90 2.30
CA TYR A 229 18.32 17.20 1.84
C TYR A 229 19.27 17.90 0.88
N GLN A 230 20.58 17.84 1.11
CA GLN A 230 21.59 18.37 0.18
C GLN A 230 21.45 17.76 -1.22
N GLN A 231 21.40 16.43 -1.35
CA GLN A 231 21.21 15.77 -2.65
C GLN A 231 19.81 15.97 -3.25
N ALA A 232 18.81 16.37 -2.46
CA ALA A 232 17.46 16.62 -2.93
C ALA A 232 17.32 18.03 -3.51
N LEU A 233 17.96 19.03 -2.88
CA LEU A 233 17.99 20.42 -3.36
C LEU A 233 18.73 20.56 -4.70
N MET A 234 19.72 19.70 -4.97
CA MET A 234 20.44 19.68 -6.25
C MET A 234 19.66 19.01 -7.41
N ARG A 235 18.45 18.50 -7.17
CA ARG A 235 17.63 17.86 -8.22
C ARG A 235 16.63 18.86 -8.78
N SER A 236 16.80 19.22 -10.05
CA SER A 236 15.82 20.02 -10.78
C SER A 236 14.46 19.31 -10.86
N THR A 237 13.38 20.09 -10.83
CA THR A 237 12.01 19.60 -10.93
C THR A 237 11.24 20.34 -12.02
N VAL A 238 10.24 19.70 -12.61
CA VAL A 238 9.32 20.32 -13.58
C VAL A 238 8.04 20.78 -12.88
N LYS A 239 7.37 21.81 -13.44
CA LYS A 239 6.07 22.28 -12.94
C LYS A 239 5.03 21.14 -12.97
N SER A 240 4.12 21.10 -12.00
CA SER A 240 3.06 20.09 -11.90
C SER A 240 2.19 20.00 -13.16
N SER A 241 1.97 21.11 -13.87
CA SER A 241 1.24 21.12 -15.14
C SER A 241 1.95 20.32 -16.25
N VAL A 242 3.28 20.30 -16.26
CA VAL A 242 4.09 19.53 -17.23
C VAL A 242 4.08 18.04 -16.88
N SER A 243 4.32 17.69 -15.61
CA SER A 243 4.37 16.28 -15.18
C SER A 243 2.99 15.62 -15.18
N LEU A 244 1.95 16.27 -14.63
CA LEU A 244 0.58 15.75 -14.66
C LEU A 244 0.03 15.72 -16.08
N GLY A 245 0.30 16.75 -16.90
CA GLY A 245 -0.07 16.74 -18.32
C GLY A 245 0.59 15.62 -19.12
N GLY A 246 1.83 15.24 -18.77
CA GLY A 246 2.49 14.06 -19.33
C GLY A 246 1.86 12.74 -18.89
N ILE A 247 1.47 12.62 -17.60
CA ILE A 247 0.81 11.44 -17.05
C ILE A 247 -0.58 11.23 -17.67
N VAL A 248 -1.39 12.29 -17.78
CA VAL A 248 -2.73 12.22 -18.40
C VAL A 248 -2.63 11.76 -19.86
N LYS A 249 -1.77 12.40 -20.66
CA LYS A 249 -1.53 12.01 -22.06
C LYS A 249 -1.04 10.57 -22.21
N TYR A 250 -0.20 10.09 -21.29
CA TYR A 250 0.25 8.69 -21.29
C TYR A 250 -0.94 7.74 -21.05
N SER A 251 -1.75 7.99 -20.02
CA SER A 251 -2.92 7.17 -19.72
C SER A 251 -3.95 7.18 -20.86
N GLU A 252 -4.19 8.33 -21.48
CA GLU A 252 -5.05 8.46 -22.66
C GLU A 252 -4.50 7.63 -23.84
N GLN A 253 -3.21 7.79 -24.16
CA GLN A 253 -2.56 7.15 -25.31
C GLN A 253 -2.44 5.62 -25.17
N PHE A 254 -2.36 5.09 -23.95
CA PHE A 254 -2.35 3.64 -23.68
C PHE A 254 -3.73 3.07 -23.35
N SER A 255 -4.80 3.88 -23.25
CA SER A 255 -6.13 3.42 -22.79
C SER A 255 -6.70 2.25 -23.61
N SER A 256 -6.62 2.32 -24.94
CA SER A 256 -7.07 1.26 -25.85
C SER A 256 -6.28 -0.05 -25.74
N ASN A 257 -5.10 -0.01 -25.13
CA ASN A 257 -4.23 -1.16 -24.88
C ASN A 257 -4.45 -1.74 -23.47
N ASP A 258 -5.29 -1.14 -22.64
CA ASP A 258 -5.64 -1.66 -21.31
C ASP A 258 -6.85 -2.60 -21.40
N ALA A 259 -6.56 -3.90 -21.33
CA ALA A 259 -7.56 -4.97 -21.41
C ALA A 259 -8.57 -5.01 -20.24
N ILE A 260 -8.39 -4.19 -19.19
CA ILE A 260 -9.36 -3.99 -18.11
C ILE A 260 -10.36 -2.89 -18.49
N MET A 261 -9.90 -1.84 -19.17
CA MET A 261 -10.70 -0.65 -19.51
C MET A 261 -11.41 -0.76 -20.86
N SER A 262 -10.71 -1.26 -21.89
CA SER A 262 -11.22 -1.37 -23.26
C SER A 262 -11.50 -2.81 -23.72
N GLY A 263 -11.16 -3.81 -22.89
CA GLY A 263 -11.18 -5.21 -23.30
C GLY A 263 -10.04 -5.52 -24.29
N CYS A 264 -10.08 -6.71 -24.91
CA CYS A 264 -9.10 -7.11 -25.91
C CYS A 264 -9.69 -8.11 -26.91
N LEU A 265 -9.15 -8.10 -28.13
CA LEU A 265 -9.59 -8.94 -29.25
C LEU A 265 -8.64 -10.14 -29.44
N PRO A 266 -9.14 -11.37 -29.70
CA PRO A 266 -10.54 -11.71 -29.96
C PRO A 266 -11.44 -11.71 -28.71
N SER A 267 -10.88 -12.06 -27.55
CA SER A 267 -11.53 -11.99 -26.24
C SER A 267 -10.49 -11.91 -25.12
N ASN A 268 -10.93 -11.70 -23.87
CA ASN A 268 -10.05 -11.73 -22.69
C ASN A 268 -10.00 -13.16 -22.11
N PRO A 269 -8.83 -13.84 -22.13
CA PRO A 269 -8.72 -15.25 -21.73
C PRO A 269 -9.22 -15.53 -20.31
N TRP A 270 -9.12 -14.56 -19.39
CA TRP A 270 -9.59 -14.70 -18.00
C TRP A 270 -11.13 -14.66 -17.85
N ILE A 271 -11.86 -14.40 -18.94
CA ILE A 271 -13.33 -14.32 -18.99
C ILE A 271 -13.92 -15.43 -19.87
N THR A 272 -13.19 -15.85 -20.92
CA THR A 272 -13.67 -16.80 -21.95
C THR A 272 -13.02 -18.19 -21.90
N ASP A 273 -11.95 -18.37 -21.14
CA ASP A 273 -11.03 -19.54 -21.17
C ASP A 273 -10.36 -19.77 -22.56
N ASP A 274 -10.47 -18.82 -23.49
CA ASP A 274 -9.86 -18.84 -24.83
C ASP A 274 -8.46 -18.20 -24.80
N THR A 275 -7.41 -18.95 -25.15
CA THR A 275 -6.03 -18.45 -25.11
C THR A 275 -5.62 -17.65 -26.33
N GLN A 276 -6.44 -17.56 -27.39
CA GLN A 276 -6.03 -17.02 -28.69
C GLN A 276 -5.44 -15.60 -28.60
N PHE A 277 -5.88 -14.77 -27.65
CA PHE A 277 -5.26 -13.46 -27.39
C PHE A 277 -3.79 -13.54 -26.95
N TRP A 278 -3.41 -14.53 -26.12
CA TRP A 278 -2.01 -14.75 -25.74
C TRP A 278 -1.19 -15.30 -26.90
N ASP A 279 -1.75 -16.25 -27.66
CA ASP A 279 -1.08 -16.90 -28.78
C ASP A 279 -0.74 -15.88 -29.89
N LEU A 280 -1.71 -15.02 -30.25
CA LEU A 280 -1.52 -13.91 -31.20
C LEU A 280 -0.54 -12.82 -30.72
N ASN A 281 -0.32 -12.71 -29.40
CA ASN A 281 0.59 -11.73 -28.80
C ASN A 281 1.87 -12.37 -28.22
N ALA A 282 2.17 -13.61 -28.58
CA ALA A 282 3.38 -14.31 -28.13
C ALA A 282 4.67 -13.54 -28.48
N LYS A 283 5.69 -13.61 -27.63
CA LYS A 283 6.90 -12.76 -27.70
C LYS A 283 7.52 -12.72 -29.10
N LEU A 284 7.67 -13.89 -29.72
CA LEU A 284 8.28 -14.13 -31.03
C LEU A 284 7.27 -14.57 -32.10
N VAL A 285 5.99 -14.21 -31.96
CA VAL A 285 4.96 -14.47 -32.99
C VAL A 285 5.45 -14.00 -34.37
N GLU A 286 5.19 -14.78 -35.42
CA GLU A 286 5.69 -14.52 -36.77
C GLU A 286 5.22 -13.15 -37.27
N VAL A 287 3.90 -12.95 -37.25
CA VAL A 287 3.21 -11.71 -37.60
C VAL A 287 2.57 -11.13 -36.33
N PRO A 288 2.97 -9.92 -35.87
CA PRO A 288 2.37 -9.28 -34.70
C PRO A 288 0.94 -8.79 -34.99
N THR A 289 0.16 -8.56 -33.92
CA THR A 289 -1.14 -7.90 -34.03
C THR A 289 -0.99 -6.42 -34.38
N LYS A 290 -1.98 -5.85 -35.07
CA LYS A 290 -2.02 -4.44 -35.49
C LYS A 290 -1.85 -3.49 -34.31
N MET A 291 -2.61 -3.70 -33.24
CA MET A 291 -2.50 -2.95 -31.98
C MET A 291 -1.08 -2.99 -31.39
N ARG A 292 -0.38 -4.13 -31.49
CA ARG A 292 1.01 -4.28 -31.03
C ARG A 292 1.99 -3.49 -31.90
N VAL A 293 1.78 -3.43 -33.22
CA VAL A 293 2.60 -2.59 -34.12
C VAL A 293 2.34 -1.11 -33.91
N GLU A 294 1.07 -0.70 -33.79
CA GLU A 294 0.67 0.70 -33.50
C GLU A 294 1.26 1.18 -32.17
N ARG A 295 1.28 0.31 -31.15
CA ARG A 295 1.93 0.57 -29.85
C ARG A 295 3.41 0.90 -29.99
N TRP A 296 4.13 0.38 -30.99
CA TRP A 296 5.54 0.75 -31.21
C TRP A 296 5.72 2.23 -31.60
N ALA A 297 4.69 2.87 -32.18
CA ALA A 297 4.72 4.29 -32.53
C ALA A 297 4.44 5.22 -31.34
N ILE A 298 3.86 4.71 -30.25
CA ILE A 298 3.52 5.49 -29.05
C ILE A 298 4.77 6.13 -28.45
N ASN A 299 5.81 5.33 -28.18
CA ASN A 299 7.14 5.84 -27.85
C ASN A 299 8.23 4.78 -28.08
N PHE A 300 9.47 5.24 -28.31
CA PHE A 300 10.63 4.40 -28.60
C PHE A 300 10.91 3.28 -27.57
N SER A 301 10.49 3.45 -26.31
CA SER A 301 10.66 2.40 -25.30
C SER A 301 9.77 1.19 -25.55
N GLU A 302 8.61 1.33 -26.20
CA GLU A 302 7.77 0.20 -26.58
C GLU A 302 8.40 -0.58 -27.75
N LEU A 303 8.85 0.13 -28.79
CA LEU A 303 9.54 -0.46 -29.95
C LEU A 303 10.78 -1.28 -29.54
N ILE A 304 11.63 -0.76 -28.64
CA ILE A 304 12.89 -1.42 -28.27
C ILE A 304 12.73 -2.53 -27.22
N ARG A 305 11.64 -2.52 -26.45
CA ARG A 305 11.31 -3.58 -25.48
C ARG A 305 10.61 -4.77 -26.13
N ASP A 306 9.89 -4.55 -27.21
CA ASP A 306 9.30 -5.63 -28.02
C ASP A 306 10.39 -6.34 -28.85
N PRO A 307 10.57 -7.67 -28.74
CA PRO A 307 11.54 -8.40 -29.56
C PRO A 307 11.31 -8.28 -31.07
N LYS A 308 10.05 -8.30 -31.52
CA LYS A 308 9.66 -8.15 -32.93
C LYS A 308 9.79 -6.69 -33.38
N GLY A 309 9.49 -5.74 -32.49
CA GLY A 309 9.72 -4.33 -32.71
C GLY A 309 11.21 -4.03 -32.92
N ARG A 310 12.06 -4.55 -32.04
CA ARG A 310 13.52 -4.43 -32.14
C ARG A 310 14.08 -5.14 -33.38
N GLN A 311 13.58 -6.33 -33.73
CA GLN A 311 13.96 -7.04 -34.97
C GLN A 311 13.69 -6.17 -36.21
N SER A 312 12.49 -5.56 -36.31
CA SER A 312 12.11 -4.65 -37.39
C SER A 312 13.00 -3.38 -37.41
N PHE A 313 13.25 -2.78 -36.25
CA PHE A 313 14.10 -1.59 -36.14
C PHE A 313 15.57 -1.89 -36.49
N GLN A 314 16.10 -3.05 -36.09
CA GLN A 314 17.45 -3.50 -36.46
C GLN A 314 17.59 -3.72 -37.97
N TYR A 315 16.55 -4.21 -38.65
CA TYR A 315 16.53 -4.34 -40.11
C TYR A 315 16.51 -2.98 -40.82
N PHE A 316 15.75 -2.02 -40.29
CA PHE A 316 15.78 -0.62 -40.75
C PHE A 316 17.18 0.00 -40.59
N LEU A 317 17.77 -0.04 -39.39
CA LEU A 317 19.11 0.50 -39.14
C LEU A 317 20.20 -0.17 -40.00
N LYS A 318 20.06 -1.46 -40.33
CA LYS A 318 20.97 -2.16 -41.26
C LYS A 318 20.91 -1.59 -42.69
N LYS A 319 19.73 -1.20 -43.19
CA LYS A 319 19.61 -0.51 -44.50
C LYS A 319 20.21 0.90 -44.50
N GLU A 320 20.26 1.54 -43.35
CA GLU A 320 20.84 2.88 -43.17
C GLU A 320 22.26 2.85 -42.62
N PHE A 321 22.96 1.71 -42.67
CA PHE A 321 24.35 1.53 -42.21
C PHE A 321 24.61 2.09 -40.78
N SER A 322 23.62 1.94 -39.89
CA SER A 322 23.62 2.47 -38.52
C SER A 322 23.26 1.41 -37.45
N GLY A 323 23.38 0.13 -37.81
CA GLY A 323 22.94 -1.02 -37.01
C GLY A 323 23.82 -1.39 -35.81
N GLU A 324 25.02 -0.82 -35.72
CA GLU A 324 25.94 -0.88 -34.59
C GLU A 324 25.48 -0.11 -33.36
N ASN A 325 24.76 1.02 -33.54
CA ASN A 325 24.15 1.78 -32.43
C ASN A 325 23.22 0.92 -31.55
N LEU A 326 22.37 0.11 -32.17
CA LEU A 326 21.45 -0.78 -31.44
C LEU A 326 22.18 -1.95 -30.80
N GLY A 327 23.12 -2.58 -31.51
CA GLY A 327 23.93 -3.68 -30.96
C GLY A 327 24.80 -3.26 -29.77
N PHE A 328 25.31 -2.02 -29.77
CA PHE A 328 25.99 -1.44 -28.61
C PHE A 328 25.04 -1.26 -27.42
N TRP A 329 23.83 -0.73 -27.68
CA TRP A 329 22.82 -0.53 -26.64
C TRP A 329 22.40 -1.86 -25.99
N GLU A 330 22.21 -2.91 -26.79
CA GLU A 330 21.89 -4.26 -26.31
C GLU A 330 23.03 -4.87 -25.48
N ALA A 331 24.29 -4.75 -25.94
CA ALA A 331 25.44 -5.23 -25.19
C ALA A 331 25.59 -4.50 -23.83
N CYS A 332 25.22 -3.22 -23.77
CA CYS A 332 25.17 -2.46 -22.52
C CYS A 332 24.05 -2.93 -21.56
N GLU A 333 22.89 -3.39 -22.06
CA GLU A 333 21.85 -3.99 -21.21
C GLU A 333 22.30 -5.36 -20.65
N ASP A 334 22.95 -6.19 -21.49
CA ASP A 334 23.50 -7.49 -21.07
C ASP A 334 24.67 -7.34 -20.08
N LEU A 335 25.53 -6.32 -20.23
CA LEU A 335 26.53 -5.95 -19.21
C LEU A 335 25.88 -5.56 -17.86
N LYS A 336 24.72 -4.92 -17.90
CA LYS A 336 24.06 -4.30 -16.75
C LYS A 336 23.23 -5.28 -15.92
N TYR A 337 22.51 -6.17 -16.61
CA TYR A 337 21.58 -7.13 -15.99
C TYR A 337 22.05 -8.59 -16.09
N GLY A 338 23.14 -8.86 -16.80
CA GLY A 338 23.78 -10.18 -16.84
C GLY A 338 24.64 -10.50 -15.62
N ASP A 339 25.33 -11.62 -15.70
CA ASP A 339 26.19 -12.14 -14.62
C ASP A 339 27.28 -11.14 -14.22
N GLN A 340 27.34 -10.84 -12.92
CA GLN A 340 28.30 -9.92 -12.32
C GLN A 340 29.74 -10.45 -12.39
N SER A 341 29.94 -11.78 -12.49
CA SER A 341 31.28 -12.36 -12.66
C SER A 341 31.97 -11.86 -13.94
N LYS A 342 31.21 -11.70 -15.03
CA LYS A 342 31.71 -11.36 -16.37
C LYS A 342 31.73 -9.85 -16.67
N VAL A 343 31.34 -9.01 -15.72
CA VAL A 343 31.18 -7.55 -15.93
C VAL A 343 32.48 -6.87 -16.37
N LYS A 344 33.63 -7.28 -15.82
CA LYS A 344 34.92 -6.70 -16.22
C LYS A 344 35.25 -7.03 -17.68
N GLU A 345 35.21 -8.31 -18.02
CA GLU A 345 35.53 -8.85 -19.35
C GLU A 345 34.62 -8.25 -20.41
N LYS A 346 33.30 -8.30 -20.20
CA LYS A 346 32.30 -7.70 -21.11
C LYS A 346 32.49 -6.20 -21.29
N ALA A 347 32.80 -5.45 -20.23
CA ALA A 347 33.01 -4.00 -20.36
C ALA A 347 34.24 -3.67 -21.23
N GLU A 348 35.32 -4.42 -21.09
CA GLU A 348 36.51 -4.30 -21.94
C GLU A 348 36.26 -4.76 -23.39
N GLU A 349 35.50 -5.86 -23.58
CA GLU A 349 35.11 -6.38 -24.89
C GLU A 349 34.24 -5.37 -25.65
N ILE A 350 33.19 -4.84 -25.01
CA ILE A 350 32.28 -3.85 -25.61
C ILE A 350 33.05 -2.57 -25.98
N TYR A 351 34.00 -2.14 -25.14
CA TYR A 351 34.88 -1.02 -25.48
C TYR A 351 35.72 -1.31 -26.73
N LYS A 352 36.39 -2.47 -26.79
CA LYS A 352 37.21 -2.89 -27.95
C LYS A 352 36.38 -3.07 -29.23
N LEU A 353 35.13 -3.52 -29.12
CA LEU A 353 34.24 -3.82 -30.26
C LEU A 353 33.52 -2.59 -30.83
N PHE A 354 33.20 -1.59 -30.00
CA PHE A 354 32.36 -0.44 -30.40
C PHE A 354 32.98 0.95 -30.17
N LEU A 355 33.90 1.14 -29.22
CA LEU A 355 34.33 2.49 -28.77
C LEU A 355 35.80 2.80 -29.04
N ALA A 356 36.67 1.78 -29.10
CA ALA A 356 38.09 1.98 -29.38
C ALA A 356 38.33 2.57 -30.78
N PRO A 357 39.41 3.36 -30.98
CA PRO A 357 39.83 3.80 -32.32
C PRO A 357 40.04 2.59 -33.24
N GLY A 358 39.40 2.58 -34.41
CA GLY A 358 39.46 1.45 -35.36
C GLY A 358 38.61 0.24 -34.98
N ALA A 359 37.69 0.35 -34.01
CA ALA A 359 36.82 -0.76 -33.60
C ALA A 359 35.93 -1.30 -34.75
N ARG A 360 35.72 -2.62 -34.81
CA ARG A 360 34.99 -3.30 -35.90
C ARG A 360 33.53 -2.84 -36.06
N ARG A 361 32.90 -2.37 -34.98
CA ARG A 361 31.54 -1.79 -34.97
C ARG A 361 31.55 -0.39 -34.37
N TRP A 362 32.52 0.43 -34.77
CA TRP A 362 32.75 1.76 -34.20
C TRP A 362 31.51 2.66 -34.24
N ILE A 363 31.13 3.21 -33.08
CA ILE A 363 30.06 4.20 -32.92
C ILE A 363 30.62 5.57 -32.58
N ASN A 364 29.93 6.61 -33.03
CA ASN A 364 30.25 8.00 -32.68
C ASN A 364 29.54 8.38 -31.37
N ILE A 365 30.30 8.87 -30.39
CA ILE A 365 29.80 9.49 -29.14
C ILE A 365 30.58 10.78 -28.88
N ASP A 366 29.96 11.72 -28.18
CA ASP A 366 30.63 12.99 -27.84
C ASP A 366 31.84 12.78 -26.92
N GLY A 367 32.85 13.65 -27.05
CA GLY A 367 34.13 13.51 -26.33
C GLY A 367 33.97 13.44 -24.81
N LYS A 368 33.05 14.21 -24.22
CA LYS A 368 32.77 14.19 -22.78
C LYS A 368 32.17 12.85 -22.35
N THR A 369 31.31 12.25 -23.17
CA THR A 369 30.78 10.90 -22.94
C THR A 369 31.87 9.83 -23.09
N MET A 370 32.81 10.01 -24.03
CA MET A 370 34.00 9.15 -24.15
C MET A 370 34.91 9.27 -22.90
N ASP A 371 35.23 10.49 -22.44
CA ASP A 371 36.06 10.75 -21.26
C ASP A 371 35.48 10.08 -20.00
N ILE A 372 34.17 10.20 -19.78
CA ILE A 372 33.46 9.55 -18.67
C ILE A 372 33.63 8.02 -18.77
N THR A 373 33.47 7.47 -19.98
CA THR A 373 33.53 6.03 -20.22
C THR A 373 34.94 5.48 -20.02
N VAL A 374 35.97 6.11 -20.63
CA VAL A 374 37.38 5.72 -20.48
C VAL A 374 37.87 5.88 -19.04
N LYS A 375 37.44 6.94 -18.34
CA LYS A 375 37.74 7.12 -16.91
C LYS A 375 37.10 6.04 -16.05
N GLY A 376 35.86 5.65 -16.34
CA GLY A 376 35.14 4.57 -15.66
C GLY A 376 35.78 3.20 -15.89
N LEU A 377 36.21 2.91 -17.12
CA LEU A 377 36.83 1.63 -17.51
C LEU A 377 38.18 1.35 -16.83
N ARG A 378 38.76 2.30 -16.09
CA ARG A 378 39.88 2.04 -15.17
C ARG A 378 39.48 1.12 -14.01
N HIS A 379 38.20 1.13 -13.62
CA HIS A 379 37.61 0.26 -12.58
C HIS A 379 36.25 -0.26 -13.05
N PRO A 380 36.19 -1.24 -13.97
CA PRO A 380 34.94 -1.67 -14.60
C PRO A 380 33.86 -2.14 -13.60
N HIS A 381 32.64 -1.67 -13.81
CA HIS A 381 31.44 -2.03 -13.03
C HIS A 381 30.20 -2.03 -13.93
N ARG A 382 29.08 -2.63 -13.50
CA ARG A 382 27.87 -2.86 -14.32
C ARG A 382 27.15 -1.61 -14.87
N TYR A 383 27.63 -0.42 -14.52
CA TYR A 383 27.10 0.89 -14.95
C TYR A 383 28.16 1.74 -15.67
N VAL A 384 29.33 1.17 -15.99
CA VAL A 384 30.49 1.91 -16.53
C VAL A 384 30.22 2.50 -17.93
N LEU A 385 29.28 1.90 -18.67
CA LEU A 385 28.85 2.36 -19.99
C LEU A 385 27.55 3.18 -19.98
N ASP A 386 26.95 3.49 -18.81
CA ASP A 386 25.62 4.13 -18.72
C ASP A 386 25.53 5.48 -19.45
N ALA A 387 26.62 6.26 -19.44
CA ALA A 387 26.69 7.53 -20.16
C ALA A 387 26.59 7.33 -21.68
N ALA A 388 27.44 6.45 -22.24
CA ALA A 388 27.46 6.12 -23.66
C ALA A 388 26.16 5.43 -24.10
N GLN A 389 25.64 4.48 -23.33
CA GLN A 389 24.35 3.82 -23.60
C GLN A 389 23.20 4.84 -23.63
N THR A 390 23.18 5.80 -22.70
CA THR A 390 22.16 6.87 -22.65
C THR A 390 22.30 7.84 -23.83
N HIS A 391 23.53 8.19 -24.23
CA HIS A 391 23.81 9.00 -25.41
C HIS A 391 23.23 8.33 -26.67
N ILE A 392 23.63 7.08 -26.94
CA ILE A 392 23.22 6.33 -28.13
C ILE A 392 21.71 6.03 -28.14
N TYR A 393 21.11 5.71 -26.99
CA TYR A 393 19.66 5.59 -26.86
C TYR A 393 18.93 6.89 -27.22
N MET A 394 19.42 8.04 -26.74
CA MET A 394 18.81 9.34 -27.01
C MET A 394 19.07 9.83 -28.44
N LEU A 395 20.16 9.41 -29.08
CA LEU A 395 20.43 9.61 -30.51
C LEU A 395 19.39 8.86 -31.37
N MET A 396 19.31 7.53 -31.20
CA MET A 396 18.33 6.69 -31.91
C MET A 396 16.88 7.16 -31.67
N LYS A 397 16.54 7.57 -30.44
CA LYS A 397 15.21 8.07 -30.08
C LYS A 397 14.82 9.36 -30.80
N LYS A 398 15.77 10.27 -31.03
CA LYS A 398 15.52 11.59 -31.65
C LYS A 398 15.47 11.52 -33.16
N ASP A 399 16.37 10.76 -33.77
CA ASP A 399 16.53 10.68 -35.22
C ASP A 399 15.94 9.38 -35.79
N SER A 400 16.65 8.26 -35.62
CA SER A 400 16.41 7.01 -36.35
C SER A 400 15.01 6.44 -36.09
N TYR A 401 14.48 6.57 -34.87
CA TYR A 401 13.09 6.21 -34.52
C TYR A 401 12.05 7.03 -35.28
N ALA A 402 12.24 8.35 -35.39
CA ALA A 402 11.31 9.24 -36.09
C ALA A 402 11.33 9.02 -37.62
N ARG A 403 12.45 8.52 -38.16
CA ARG A 403 12.58 8.12 -39.57
C ARG A 403 12.04 6.71 -39.80
N TYR A 404 12.27 5.76 -38.88
CA TYR A 404 11.69 4.41 -38.89
C TYR A 404 10.16 4.42 -39.00
N LEU A 405 9.45 5.20 -38.17
CA LEU A 405 7.97 5.28 -38.21
C LEU A 405 7.42 5.86 -39.53
N LYS A 406 8.24 6.56 -40.30
CA LYS A 406 7.88 7.10 -41.64
C LYS A 406 8.28 6.16 -42.78
N SER A 407 9.18 5.21 -42.52
CA SER A 407 9.76 4.30 -43.50
C SER A 407 8.74 3.33 -44.12
N PRO A 408 9.02 2.78 -45.31
CA PRO A 408 8.24 1.67 -45.87
C PRO A 408 8.18 0.46 -44.92
N ILE A 409 9.27 0.15 -44.20
CA ILE A 409 9.38 -1.03 -43.34
C ILE A 409 8.31 -1.01 -42.23
N TYR A 410 8.14 0.11 -41.53
CA TYR A 410 7.10 0.23 -40.50
C TYR A 410 5.69 0.18 -41.11
N LYS A 411 5.48 0.82 -42.27
CA LYS A 411 4.18 0.82 -42.98
C LYS A 411 3.78 -0.57 -43.48
N GLU A 412 4.73 -1.34 -44.02
CA GLU A 412 4.54 -2.73 -44.41
C GLU A 412 4.26 -3.63 -43.21
N MET A 413 5.00 -3.46 -42.11
CA MET A 413 4.74 -4.21 -40.87
C MET A 413 3.33 -3.93 -40.33
N LEU A 414 2.86 -2.68 -40.39
CA LEU A 414 1.50 -2.30 -39.99
C LEU A 414 0.43 -2.83 -40.95
N ALA A 415 0.67 -2.79 -42.26
CA ALA A 415 -0.26 -3.29 -43.28
C ALA A 415 -0.38 -4.82 -43.31
N LYS A 416 0.66 -5.55 -42.87
CA LYS A 416 0.68 -7.01 -42.74
C LYS A 416 0.23 -7.51 -41.36
N ALA A 417 0.01 -6.62 -40.39
CA ALA A 417 -0.29 -6.99 -39.01
C ALA A 417 -1.70 -7.58 -38.84
N ILE A 418 -1.84 -8.57 -37.96
CA ILE A 418 -3.13 -9.26 -37.75
C ILE A 418 -4.09 -8.34 -36.99
N GLU A 419 -5.30 -8.15 -37.51
CA GLU A 419 -6.41 -7.47 -36.83
C GLU A 419 -7.45 -8.53 -36.39
N PRO A 420 -7.38 -9.03 -35.13
CA PRO A 420 -8.21 -10.14 -34.69
C PRO A 420 -9.67 -9.72 -34.63
N GLN A 421 -10.56 -10.50 -35.24
CA GLN A 421 -12.00 -10.25 -35.17
C GLN A 421 -12.54 -10.64 -33.78
N GLU A 422 -13.65 -10.04 -33.36
CA GLU A 422 -14.36 -10.51 -32.17
C GLU A 422 -14.78 -11.98 -32.35
N THR A 423 -14.48 -12.84 -31.37
CA THR A 423 -15.08 -14.18 -31.33
C THR A 423 -16.59 -14.05 -31.15
N THR A 424 -17.35 -14.36 -32.20
CA THR A 424 -18.82 -14.35 -32.19
C THR A 424 -19.32 -15.18 -31.03
N LYS A 425 -19.89 -14.53 -30.01
CA LYS A 425 -20.44 -15.18 -28.82
C LYS A 425 -21.57 -16.12 -29.24
N ARG A 426 -21.29 -17.42 -29.34
CA ARG A 426 -22.34 -18.45 -29.41
C ARG A 426 -23.18 -18.31 -28.14
N SER A 427 -24.41 -17.79 -28.30
CA SER A 427 -25.31 -17.48 -27.20
C SER A 427 -25.85 -18.76 -26.55
N SER A 428 -25.00 -19.39 -25.73
CA SER A 428 -25.44 -20.39 -24.76
C SER A 428 -26.04 -19.63 -23.57
N SER A 429 -27.36 -19.54 -23.56
CA SER A 429 -28.18 -18.77 -22.62
C SER A 429 -28.24 -19.39 -21.22
N LEU A 430 -27.08 -19.46 -20.54
CA LEU A 430 -26.95 -19.94 -19.17
C LEU A 430 -26.16 -18.94 -18.30
N PRO A 431 -26.84 -17.99 -17.62
CA PRO A 431 -26.18 -17.12 -16.67
C PRO A 431 -25.72 -17.90 -15.43
N PHE A 432 -24.61 -17.45 -14.83
CA PHE A 432 -24.21 -17.75 -13.45
C PHE A 432 -23.91 -19.21 -13.04
N MET A 433 -23.47 -20.07 -13.97
CA MET A 433 -22.65 -21.22 -13.58
C MET A 433 -21.19 -20.78 -13.37
N ARG A 434 -20.73 -20.74 -12.11
CA ARG A 434 -19.31 -20.59 -11.75
C ARG A 434 -18.56 -21.87 -12.14
N ARG A 435 -18.23 -22.00 -13.43
CA ARG A 435 -17.47 -23.13 -13.98
C ARG A 435 -16.14 -23.27 -13.24
N HIS A 436 -15.67 -24.50 -13.09
CA HIS A 436 -14.45 -24.79 -12.34
C HIS A 436 -13.25 -24.21 -13.08
N LEU A 437 -12.63 -23.17 -12.51
CA LEU A 437 -11.36 -22.62 -13.01
C LEU A 437 -10.36 -23.78 -13.13
N ARG A 438 -9.93 -24.10 -14.36
CA ARG A 438 -8.82 -25.03 -14.55
C ARG A 438 -7.57 -24.38 -13.96
N SER A 439 -6.94 -25.08 -13.01
CA SER A 439 -5.65 -24.66 -12.49
C SER A 439 -4.64 -24.56 -13.62
N SER A 440 -4.05 -23.37 -13.81
CA SER A 440 -2.99 -23.14 -14.78
C SER A 440 -1.87 -24.18 -14.62
N PRO A 441 -1.18 -24.57 -15.71
CA PRO A 441 -0.01 -25.44 -15.62
C PRO A 441 0.99 -24.93 -14.59
N SER A 442 1.66 -25.86 -13.90
CA SER A 442 2.62 -25.51 -12.84
C SER A 442 3.64 -24.48 -13.35
N PRO A 443 4.01 -23.44 -12.58
CA PRO A 443 5.02 -22.46 -12.98
C PRO A 443 6.37 -23.09 -13.36
N VAL A 444 6.66 -24.30 -12.87
CA VAL A 444 7.83 -25.10 -13.28
C VAL A 444 7.75 -25.49 -14.77
N ILE A 445 6.59 -25.92 -15.26
CA ILE A 445 6.37 -26.34 -16.65
C ILE A 445 6.46 -25.12 -17.57
N LEU A 446 5.82 -24.00 -17.18
CA LEU A 446 5.91 -22.75 -17.94
C LEU A 446 7.35 -22.23 -18.03
N ARG A 447 8.13 -22.37 -16.95
CA ARG A 447 9.56 -22.03 -16.93
C ARG A 447 10.39 -22.97 -17.81
N GLN A 448 10.13 -24.27 -17.79
CA GLN A 448 10.81 -25.24 -18.65
C GLN A 448 10.57 -24.93 -20.14
N LEU A 449 9.33 -24.59 -20.52
CA LEU A 449 8.99 -24.18 -21.89
C LEU A 449 9.65 -22.85 -22.29
N GLU A 450 9.79 -21.89 -21.36
CA GLU A 450 10.51 -20.63 -21.63
C GLU A 450 12.04 -20.85 -21.74
N GLU A 451 12.63 -21.72 -20.92
CA GLU A 451 14.05 -22.10 -20.99
C GLU A 451 14.34 -22.90 -22.28
N GLU A 452 13.43 -23.79 -22.70
CA GLU A 452 13.56 -24.53 -23.97
C GLU A 452 13.38 -23.62 -25.19
N ALA A 453 12.39 -22.71 -25.18
CA ALA A 453 12.23 -21.72 -26.25
C ALA A 453 13.48 -20.84 -26.41
N LYS A 454 14.10 -20.46 -25.29
CA LYS A 454 15.35 -19.68 -25.27
C LYS A 454 16.56 -20.49 -25.76
N ALA A 455 16.60 -21.80 -25.51
CA ALA A 455 17.61 -22.69 -26.09
C ALA A 455 17.45 -22.83 -27.62
N ARG A 456 16.20 -22.93 -28.11
CA ARG A 456 15.90 -22.92 -29.56
C ARG A 456 16.26 -21.58 -30.22
N GLU A 457 16.04 -20.46 -29.55
CA GLU A 457 16.46 -19.11 -30.01
C GLU A 457 17.99 -18.99 -30.11
N ALA A 458 18.73 -19.57 -29.15
CA ALA A 458 20.19 -19.63 -29.20
C ALA A 458 20.72 -20.57 -30.30
N ALA A 459 20.03 -21.68 -30.61
CA ALA A 459 20.40 -22.56 -31.72
C ALA A 459 20.21 -21.87 -33.09
N ASN A 460 19.11 -21.14 -33.27
CA ASN A 460 18.77 -20.46 -34.52
C ASN A 460 19.65 -19.23 -34.85
N THR A 461 20.63 -18.88 -34.01
CA THR A 461 21.55 -17.76 -34.23
C THR A 461 22.97 -18.20 -34.62
N VAL A 462 23.19 -19.50 -34.87
CA VAL A 462 24.46 -20.05 -35.36
C VAL A 462 24.35 -20.42 -36.85
N ASP A 463 24.89 -19.58 -37.73
CA ASP A 463 24.94 -19.79 -39.18
C ASP A 463 26.20 -20.61 -39.55
N ILE A 464 26.02 -21.87 -39.97
CA ILE A 464 27.12 -22.80 -40.27
C ILE A 464 27.38 -22.84 -41.77
N THR A 465 28.28 -21.96 -42.24
CA THR A 465 28.75 -21.93 -43.63
C THR A 465 30.27 -21.80 -43.76
N GLN A 466 31.04 -22.81 -43.30
CA GLN A 466 32.36 -23.15 -43.88
C GLN A 466 32.81 -24.59 -43.53
N PRO A 467 33.45 -25.34 -44.45
CA PRO A 467 33.82 -26.74 -44.22
C PRO A 467 35.31 -26.99 -43.90
N GLY A 468 35.56 -27.93 -42.97
CA GLY A 468 36.70 -28.86 -43.03
C GLY A 468 37.96 -28.55 -42.20
N GLN A 469 38.17 -29.31 -41.11
CA GLN A 469 39.23 -30.33 -41.01
C GLN A 469 39.06 -31.20 -39.73
N PRO A 470 39.70 -32.38 -39.59
CA PRO A 470 39.21 -33.47 -38.74
C PRO A 470 39.62 -33.39 -37.26
N ALA A 471 38.81 -34.03 -36.41
CA ALA A 471 39.03 -34.13 -34.96
C ALA A 471 39.80 -35.41 -34.56
N ALA A 472 40.60 -35.31 -33.49
CA ALA A 472 41.13 -36.45 -32.75
C ALA A 472 40.12 -36.92 -31.67
N PRO A 473 40.15 -38.19 -31.21
CA PRO A 473 39.03 -38.81 -30.50
C PRO A 473 38.99 -38.55 -28.99
N SER A 474 37.77 -38.39 -28.46
CA SER A 474 37.47 -38.46 -27.02
C SER A 474 36.94 -39.86 -26.65
N PRO A 475 37.33 -40.44 -25.50
CA PRO A 475 36.99 -41.83 -25.17
C PRO A 475 35.55 -42.01 -24.66
N HIS A 476 34.86 -42.95 -25.31
CA HIS A 476 33.76 -43.83 -24.86
C HIS A 476 32.84 -43.40 -23.70
N LEU A 477 31.54 -43.32 -24.04
CA LEU A 477 30.44 -43.52 -23.10
C LEU A 477 30.53 -44.91 -22.42
N ALA A 478 30.26 -44.96 -21.12
CA ALA A 478 29.85 -46.16 -20.42
C ALA A 478 28.45 -45.94 -19.84
N VAL A 479 27.47 -46.72 -20.30
CA VAL A 479 26.11 -46.73 -19.75
C VAL A 479 26.09 -47.67 -18.55
N TYR A 480 25.53 -47.23 -17.42
CA TYR A 480 25.19 -48.13 -16.32
C TYR A 480 23.85 -47.75 -15.69
N THR A 481 22.90 -48.68 -15.75
CA THR A 481 21.65 -48.63 -15.00
C THR A 481 21.85 -49.31 -13.64
N GLY A 482 21.34 -48.72 -12.56
CA GLY A 482 21.52 -49.26 -11.21
C GLY A 482 20.53 -48.67 -10.20
N THR A 483 19.55 -49.47 -9.80
CA THR A 483 18.53 -49.12 -8.80
C THR A 483 18.94 -49.58 -7.41
N CYS A 484 18.80 -48.74 -6.38
CA CYS A 484 18.77 -49.16 -4.97
C CYS A 484 17.71 -48.38 -4.18
N VAL A 485 16.98 -49.10 -3.32
CA VAL A 485 15.95 -48.61 -2.40
C VAL A 485 16.06 -49.43 -1.11
N PRO A 486 16.24 -48.79 0.06
CA PRO A 486 15.32 -49.05 1.19
C PRO A 486 15.18 -47.85 2.16
N PRO A 487 14.36 -47.94 3.22
CA PRO A 487 12.97 -48.42 3.26
C PRO A 487 12.02 -47.43 3.98
N SER A 488 10.71 -47.70 3.93
CA SER A 488 9.68 -46.98 4.71
C SER A 488 8.91 -47.95 5.63
N PRO A 489 8.38 -47.47 6.77
CA PRO A 489 7.22 -48.08 7.41
C PRO A 489 5.95 -47.19 7.34
N SER A 490 4.83 -47.89 7.22
CA SER A 490 3.40 -47.51 7.16
C SER A 490 2.87 -46.27 7.93
N SER A 491 1.77 -45.70 7.38
CA SER A 491 0.88 -44.69 7.98
C SER A 491 -0.25 -45.32 8.85
N PRO A 492 -1.21 -44.54 9.41
CA PRO A 492 -2.40 -44.11 8.65
C PRO A 492 -2.93 -42.66 8.87
N PHE A 493 -3.64 -42.18 7.86
CA PHE A 493 -4.66 -41.11 7.75
C PHE A 493 -4.93 -40.08 8.88
N SER A 494 -4.88 -38.79 8.49
CA SER A 494 -6.11 -37.96 8.36
C SER A 494 -5.86 -36.75 7.45
N SER A 495 -6.90 -36.18 6.84
CA SER A 495 -6.79 -35.19 5.75
C SER A 495 -7.61 -33.92 5.96
N SER A 496 -6.96 -32.77 6.13
CA SER A 496 -7.56 -31.43 5.88
C SER A 496 -6.49 -30.33 5.73
N CYS A 497 -6.93 -29.10 5.49
CA CYS A 497 -6.15 -27.84 5.60
C CYS A 497 -4.95 -27.65 4.65
N ARG A 498 -5.20 -27.51 3.33
CA ARG A 498 -4.20 -26.95 2.38
C ARG A 498 -4.55 -25.50 1.97
N SER A 499 -4.06 -24.53 2.74
CA SER A 499 -4.29 -23.10 2.49
C SER A 499 -3.61 -22.61 1.20
N PRO A 500 -4.29 -21.85 0.31
CA PRO A 500 -3.65 -21.23 -0.85
C PRO A 500 -2.72 -20.07 -0.43
N ARG A 501 -1.41 -20.22 -0.65
CA ARG A 501 -0.46 -19.10 -0.51
C ARG A 501 -0.66 -18.10 -1.66
N LYS A 502 -1.05 -16.86 -1.35
CA LYS A 502 -0.96 -15.73 -2.31
C LYS A 502 0.45 -15.08 -2.24
N PRO A 503 1.02 -14.62 -3.36
CA PRO A 503 2.24 -13.80 -3.34
C PRO A 503 2.01 -12.43 -2.67
N PHE A 504 3.04 -11.91 -2.01
CA PHE A 504 3.02 -10.55 -1.44
C PHE A 504 3.36 -9.50 -2.51
N PRO A 505 2.58 -8.40 -2.64
CA PRO A 505 3.05 -7.18 -3.29
C PRO A 505 3.90 -6.35 -2.32
N SER A 506 5.04 -5.82 -2.79
CA SER A 506 5.94 -4.97 -2.00
C SER A 506 5.30 -3.60 -1.66
N PRO A 507 5.59 -2.98 -0.49
CA PRO A 507 4.88 -1.77 -0.07
C PRO A 507 5.40 -0.50 -0.77
N GLY A 508 4.57 0.12 -1.62
CA GLY A 508 4.81 1.46 -2.14
C GLY A 508 4.77 2.52 -1.04
N ARG A 509 5.87 3.25 -0.83
CA ARG A 509 5.98 4.29 0.21
C ARG A 509 5.31 5.61 -0.20
N PHE A 510 3.99 5.71 0.00
CA PHE A 510 3.31 7.00 0.01
C PHE A 510 3.65 7.78 1.29
N MET A 511 4.70 8.60 1.24
CA MET A 511 5.01 9.58 2.29
C MET A 511 4.01 10.74 2.25
N ARG A 512 3.10 10.79 3.21
CA ARG A 512 2.20 11.94 3.41
C ARG A 512 3.03 13.12 3.95
N ARG A 513 3.14 14.23 3.21
CA ARG A 513 3.78 15.46 3.71
C ARG A 513 3.04 15.99 4.95
N PRO A 514 3.74 16.58 5.94
CA PRO A 514 3.11 17.44 6.94
C PRO A 514 2.47 18.67 6.30
N SER A 515 1.50 19.26 7.00
CA SER A 515 0.88 20.53 6.63
C SER A 515 1.87 21.69 6.71
N SER A 516 1.98 22.48 5.64
CA SER A 516 2.74 23.73 5.63
C SER A 516 2.00 24.82 6.41
N THR A 517 2.66 25.40 7.42
CA THR A 517 2.25 26.67 8.02
C THR A 517 2.41 27.83 7.03
N VAL A 518 1.58 28.86 7.17
CA VAL A 518 1.60 30.06 6.32
C VAL A 518 2.56 31.09 6.90
N CYS A 519 3.46 31.63 6.06
CA CYS A 519 4.16 32.90 6.26
C CYS A 519 4.56 33.49 4.87
N PRO A 520 4.87 34.80 4.77
CA PRO A 520 4.53 35.57 3.56
C PRO A 520 5.66 35.74 2.53
N SER A 521 5.26 36.26 1.35
CA SER A 521 6.13 36.68 0.24
C SER A 521 7.07 37.84 0.62
N PRO A 522 8.26 37.96 -0.01
CA PRO A 522 9.13 39.11 0.17
C PRO A 522 8.57 40.36 -0.54
N ILE A 523 8.81 41.53 0.05
CA ILE A 523 8.54 42.85 -0.54
C ILE A 523 9.79 43.35 -1.26
N THR A 524 9.62 43.92 -2.45
CA THR A 524 10.69 44.62 -3.19
C THR A 524 11.09 45.90 -2.46
N VAL A 525 12.38 46.09 -2.22
CA VAL A 525 12.94 47.38 -1.77
C VAL A 525 13.85 47.92 -2.87
N ALA A 526 13.63 49.16 -3.28
CA ALA A 526 14.46 49.84 -4.26
C ALA A 526 15.71 50.47 -3.60
N LEU A 527 16.75 50.70 -4.41
CA LEU A 527 17.79 51.68 -4.10
C LEU A 527 17.70 52.81 -5.14
N GLU A 528 17.81 54.05 -4.68
CA GLU A 528 18.00 55.24 -5.52
C GLU A 528 19.41 55.81 -5.33
N GLY A 529 19.85 56.64 -6.27
CA GLY A 529 21.12 57.38 -6.24
C GLY A 529 22.28 56.68 -6.97
N SER A 530 23.03 57.33 -7.85
CA SER A 530 22.80 58.65 -8.47
C SER A 530 23.57 58.75 -9.80
N GLU A 531 23.00 59.48 -10.78
CA GLU A 531 23.70 60.28 -11.83
C GLU A 531 24.72 59.60 -12.81
N GLN A 532 25.00 60.09 -14.03
CA GLN A 532 24.60 61.31 -14.73
C GLN A 532 24.69 61.17 -16.29
N LYS A 533 23.83 61.88 -17.03
CA LYS A 533 24.09 62.60 -18.31
C LYS A 533 24.20 61.85 -19.68
N GLY A 534 23.64 62.49 -20.74
CA GLY A 534 23.70 62.12 -22.18
C GLY A 534 22.35 61.57 -22.72
N GLU A 535 21.48 62.32 -23.42
CA GLU A 535 21.53 62.81 -24.83
C GLU A 535 21.51 61.69 -25.89
N ALA A 536 20.64 61.69 -26.94
CA ALA A 536 19.52 62.58 -27.33
C ALA A 536 18.49 61.84 -28.25
N GLY A 537 17.39 62.51 -28.64
CA GLY A 537 16.46 62.05 -29.70
C GLY A 537 16.93 62.42 -31.13
N GLY A 538 16.21 62.09 -32.23
CA GLY A 538 14.86 61.53 -32.35
C GLY A 538 14.51 61.02 -33.79
N PRO A 539 13.41 61.43 -34.46
CA PRO A 539 12.42 60.44 -34.95
C PRO A 539 11.88 60.59 -36.40
N GLY A 540 11.04 59.64 -36.82
CA GLY A 540 10.08 59.76 -37.95
C GLY A 540 9.58 58.40 -38.49
N ALA A 541 8.49 58.28 -39.27
CA ALA A 541 7.31 59.14 -39.49
C ALA A 541 6.22 58.39 -40.30
N GLY A 542 4.96 58.86 -40.27
CA GLY A 542 3.84 58.43 -41.14
C GLY A 542 3.06 57.18 -40.68
N GLN A 543 1.79 56.92 -41.01
CA GLN A 543 0.57 57.67 -41.42
C GLN A 543 -0.45 56.60 -41.89
N GLY A 544 -1.76 56.82 -41.72
CA GLY A 544 -2.86 55.99 -42.29
C GLY A 544 -3.51 56.67 -43.51
N PRO A 545 -4.80 56.41 -43.88
CA PRO A 545 -5.86 55.73 -43.13
C PRO A 545 -6.66 54.66 -43.97
N SER A 546 -8.00 54.69 -43.99
CA SER A 546 -8.93 53.58 -44.30
C SER A 546 -10.10 53.93 -45.26
N ASN A 547 -10.80 52.93 -45.84
CA ASN A 547 -12.28 52.74 -45.80
C ASN A 547 -12.95 51.87 -46.93
N THR A 548 -13.93 51.05 -46.52
CA THR A 548 -15.27 50.67 -47.11
C THR A 548 -15.57 50.35 -48.61
N ASP A 549 -16.21 49.18 -48.80
CA ASP A 549 -17.54 48.90 -49.44
C ASP A 549 -17.81 48.62 -50.95
N THR A 550 -18.84 47.76 -51.11
CA THR A 550 -19.89 47.62 -52.17
C THR A 550 -19.80 46.64 -53.38
N SER A 551 -21.02 46.22 -53.79
CA SER A 551 -21.48 45.17 -54.73
C SER A 551 -21.47 45.60 -56.22
N GLU A 552 -22.06 44.96 -57.25
CA GLU A 552 -23.05 43.86 -57.50
C GLU A 552 -22.54 42.91 -58.62
N ALA A 553 -23.19 41.87 -59.18
CA ALA A 553 -24.55 41.67 -59.76
C ALA A 553 -24.63 40.19 -60.30
N SER A 554 -25.70 39.57 -60.85
CA SER A 554 -27.18 39.69 -60.84
C SER A 554 -27.81 38.49 -61.60
N ALA A 555 -29.15 38.39 -61.66
CA ALA A 555 -29.96 37.47 -62.50
C ALA A 555 -29.97 35.96 -62.08
N ASP A 556 -30.93 35.09 -62.43
CA ASP A 556 -32.25 35.25 -63.12
C ASP A 556 -33.29 34.19 -62.61
N GLY A 557 -34.45 34.04 -63.26
CA GLY A 557 -35.54 33.09 -62.93
C GLY A 557 -36.09 32.27 -64.13
N PRO A 558 -37.35 31.78 -64.13
CA PRO A 558 -38.44 31.96 -63.15
C PRO A 558 -39.11 30.65 -62.61
N TRP A 559 -40.25 30.78 -61.91
CA TRP A 559 -41.09 29.75 -61.23
C TRP A 559 -42.53 29.73 -61.81
N PRO A 560 -43.54 28.89 -61.39
CA PRO A 560 -43.68 27.99 -60.22
C PRO A 560 -44.07 26.52 -60.62
N GLN A 561 -44.65 25.54 -59.85
CA GLN A 561 -45.53 25.44 -58.64
C GLN A 561 -45.26 24.15 -57.79
N PRO A 562 -45.88 23.96 -56.57
CA PRO A 562 -45.53 22.92 -55.57
C PRO A 562 -46.69 21.93 -55.20
N PRO A 563 -46.62 21.10 -54.12
CA PRO A 563 -45.61 20.10 -53.65
C PRO A 563 -46.26 18.71 -53.28
N PRO A 564 -45.57 17.72 -52.65
CA PRO A 564 -45.52 17.65 -51.17
C PRO A 564 -44.27 16.98 -50.50
N ARG A 565 -43.93 17.47 -49.29
CA ARG A 565 -43.19 16.90 -48.13
C ARG A 565 -42.45 15.53 -48.22
N ALA A 566 -41.12 15.55 -48.01
CA ALA A 566 -40.42 14.91 -46.86
C ALA A 566 -38.88 15.20 -46.88
N PRO A 567 -38.17 15.34 -45.73
CA PRO A 567 -36.79 15.87 -45.70
C PRO A 567 -35.65 14.82 -45.73
N LEU A 568 -34.46 15.30 -46.11
CA LEU A 568 -33.23 14.53 -46.36
C LEU A 568 -32.21 14.55 -45.20
N LYS A 569 -31.21 13.67 -45.29
CA LYS A 569 -29.98 13.69 -44.46
C LYS A 569 -28.97 14.70 -45.03
N SER A 570 -28.24 15.43 -44.18
CA SER A 570 -26.76 15.27 -44.00
C SER A 570 -26.06 16.46 -43.32
N ARG A 571 -24.90 16.15 -42.73
CA ARG A 571 -23.69 16.98 -42.42
C ARG A 571 -23.81 18.52 -42.36
N VAL A 572 -23.27 19.10 -41.27
CA VAL A 572 -21.99 19.84 -41.26
C VAL A 572 -21.53 20.01 -39.80
N ALA A 573 -20.24 20.30 -39.56
CA ALA A 573 -19.65 20.46 -38.24
C ALA A 573 -19.94 21.83 -37.60
N LEU A 574 -19.98 21.88 -36.26
CA LEU A 574 -19.98 23.12 -35.47
C LEU A 574 -19.04 22.98 -34.26
N SER A 575 -18.30 24.04 -33.96
CA SER A 575 -17.58 24.21 -32.69
C SER A 575 -18.53 24.79 -31.64
N PHE A 576 -18.47 24.31 -30.40
CA PHE A 576 -19.24 24.91 -29.30
C PHE A 576 -18.47 24.95 -27.97
N SER A 577 -17.92 26.11 -27.68
CA SER A 577 -17.46 26.53 -26.36
C SER A 577 -18.58 27.21 -25.57
N SER A 578 -19.65 26.49 -25.18
CA SER A 578 -20.71 27.05 -24.32
C SER A 578 -21.68 26.02 -23.71
N PHE A 579 -21.27 25.31 -22.65
CA PHE A 579 -22.23 24.59 -21.77
C PHE A 579 -21.86 24.67 -20.28
N LEU A 580 -21.97 25.88 -19.72
CA LEU A 580 -21.91 26.12 -18.27
C LEU A 580 -22.93 27.18 -17.84
N ARG A 581 -24.23 26.81 -17.72
CA ARG A 581 -25.20 27.44 -16.81
C ARG A 581 -26.53 26.69 -16.72
N ARG A 582 -27.13 26.73 -15.53
CA ARG A 582 -28.42 26.17 -15.10
C ARG A 582 -28.55 24.62 -15.19
N GLY A 583 -28.89 23.94 -14.09
CA GLY A 583 -29.01 24.45 -12.72
C GLY A 583 -29.26 23.38 -11.67
N CYS A 584 -28.59 23.52 -10.52
CA CYS A 584 -28.96 22.83 -9.29
C CYS A 584 -29.81 23.78 -8.43
N LEU A 585 -30.88 23.27 -7.81
CA LEU A 585 -31.64 24.02 -6.82
C LEU A 585 -30.83 24.14 -5.53
N ALA A 586 -30.97 25.26 -4.84
CA ALA A 586 -30.20 25.57 -3.63
C ALA A 586 -31.07 25.50 -2.37
N SER A 587 -30.45 25.10 -1.26
CA SER A 587 -30.87 25.50 0.09
C SER A 587 -29.61 25.66 0.95
N PRO A 588 -29.53 26.64 1.88
CA PRO A 588 -28.26 27.07 2.47
C PRO A 588 -27.96 26.42 3.84
N VAL A 589 -26.69 26.47 4.24
CA VAL A 589 -26.20 27.16 5.47
C VAL A 589 -24.67 27.09 5.45
N PHE A 590 -24.01 28.24 5.34
CA PHE A 590 -22.61 28.44 5.71
C PHE A 590 -22.41 29.91 6.08
N ALA A 591 -22.43 30.21 7.38
CA ALA A 591 -22.19 31.55 7.88
C ALA A 591 -20.69 31.89 7.77
N ARG A 592 -20.38 33.06 7.21
CA ARG A 592 -19.05 33.67 7.36
C ARG A 592 -19.00 34.41 8.70
N LEU A 593 -17.92 34.23 9.44
CA LEU A 593 -17.47 35.21 10.43
C LEU A 593 -16.03 35.61 10.07
N SER A 594 -15.80 36.92 9.99
CA SER A 594 -14.49 37.52 9.72
C SER A 594 -14.10 38.36 10.94
N PRO A 595 -12.92 38.14 11.55
CA PRO A 595 -12.46 38.98 12.65
C PRO A 595 -11.85 40.28 12.10
N ASN A 596 -12.42 41.42 12.49
CA ASN A 596 -11.69 42.70 12.49
C ASN A 596 -10.86 42.77 13.78
N CYS A 597 -9.63 43.29 13.69
CA CYS A 597 -8.81 43.65 14.84
C CYS A 597 -8.37 45.13 14.75
N PRO A 598 -8.36 45.89 15.86
CA PRO A 598 -7.91 47.28 15.87
C PRO A 598 -6.37 47.39 15.86
N PRO A 599 -5.80 48.55 15.46
CA PRO A 599 -4.37 48.80 15.50
C PRO A 599 -3.88 49.19 16.90
N MET A 600 -2.66 48.79 17.26
CA MET A 600 -1.90 49.33 18.39
C MET A 600 -0.39 49.41 18.12
N SER A 601 0.30 50.20 18.93
CA SER A 601 1.54 50.92 18.58
C SER A 601 2.83 50.09 18.60
N HIS A 602 3.84 50.57 17.85
CA HIS A 602 5.21 50.06 17.90
C HIS A 602 5.88 50.31 19.27
N GLY A 603 6.65 49.31 19.74
CA GLY A 603 7.50 49.39 20.94
C GLY A 603 8.88 48.74 20.69
N LYS A 604 9.91 49.20 21.40
CA LYS A 604 11.31 48.78 21.19
C LYS A 604 11.60 47.36 21.70
N VAL A 605 12.61 46.72 21.12
CA VAL A 605 13.20 45.44 21.57
C VAL A 605 14.56 45.69 22.22
N GLN A 606 14.80 45.14 23.41
CA GLN A 606 16.12 44.77 23.97
C GLN A 606 15.93 43.65 25.04
N PRO A 607 16.98 42.95 25.51
CA PRO A 607 16.89 41.52 25.84
C PRO A 607 17.19 41.13 27.32
N LEU A 608 17.37 39.81 27.54
CA LEU A 608 17.78 39.06 28.74
C LEU A 608 16.64 38.55 29.66
N GLY A 609 16.86 37.36 30.24
CA GLY A 609 15.98 36.72 31.21
C GLY A 609 15.82 35.21 31.01
N GLU A 610 16.66 34.40 31.66
CA GLU A 610 16.35 32.96 31.85
C GLU A 610 15.26 32.80 32.92
N VAL A 611 14.06 32.37 32.54
CA VAL A 611 13.07 31.84 33.47
C VAL A 611 12.42 30.60 32.87
N GLY A 612 12.70 29.43 33.44
CA GLY A 612 12.09 28.18 33.01
C GLY A 612 10.66 28.05 33.53
N GLN A 613 9.69 27.84 32.63
CA GLN A 613 8.37 27.33 33.00
C GLN A 613 8.10 25.98 32.34
N GLN A 614 8.02 24.94 33.17
CA GLN A 614 7.58 23.62 32.73
C GLN A 614 6.07 23.66 32.46
N LEU A 615 5.67 23.69 31.19
CA LEU A 615 4.31 23.27 30.81
C LEU A 615 4.07 21.84 31.32
N PRO A 616 3.03 21.59 32.13
CA PRO A 616 2.86 20.29 32.77
C PRO A 616 2.59 19.21 31.71
N ARG A 617 3.54 18.29 31.55
CA ARG A 617 3.34 17.07 30.73
C ARG A 617 2.08 16.37 31.21
N LEU A 618 1.09 16.26 30.33
CA LEU A 618 -0.09 15.43 30.56
C LEU A 618 0.36 13.95 30.64
N LYS A 619 0.69 13.49 31.86
CA LYS A 619 1.13 12.12 32.11
C LYS A 619 0.03 11.19 31.60
N SER A 620 0.35 10.32 30.64
CA SER A 620 -0.57 9.29 30.17
C SER A 620 -0.98 8.43 31.36
N ARG A 621 -2.20 8.64 31.85
CA ARG A 621 -2.70 8.03 33.07
C ARG A 621 -2.90 6.54 32.79
N ARG A 622 -2.05 5.68 33.38
CA ARG A 622 -2.29 4.23 33.42
C ARG A 622 -3.72 4.04 33.94
N VAL A 623 -4.62 3.58 33.07
CA VAL A 623 -6.00 3.26 33.46
C VAL A 623 -5.90 2.13 34.49
N THR A 624 -6.37 2.39 35.70
CA THR A 624 -6.42 1.37 36.76
C THR A 624 -7.45 0.33 36.38
N ASN A 625 -7.06 -0.95 36.35
CA ASN A 625 -7.95 -2.04 35.93
C ASN A 625 -9.21 -2.07 36.81
N PHE A 626 -10.39 -2.08 36.18
CA PHE A 626 -11.65 -2.32 36.89
C PHE A 626 -11.69 -3.72 37.52
N PHE A 627 -10.87 -4.65 36.99
CA PHE A 627 -10.62 -5.97 37.57
C PHE A 627 -9.81 -5.96 38.88
N GLN A 628 -9.37 -4.80 39.38
CA GLN A 628 -8.65 -4.64 40.65
C GLN A 628 -9.34 -3.62 41.55
N ILE A 629 -10.02 -4.10 42.59
CA ILE A 629 -10.50 -3.24 43.67
C ILE A 629 -9.32 -2.92 44.59
N LYS A 630 -9.15 -1.65 44.97
CA LYS A 630 -8.13 -1.23 45.93
C LYS A 630 -8.64 -1.45 47.36
N MET A 631 -8.00 -2.34 48.11
CA MET A 631 -7.87 -2.11 49.55
C MET A 631 -6.81 -1.03 49.77
N ASN A 632 -7.22 0.08 50.41
CA ASN A 632 -6.29 0.94 51.13
C ASN A 632 -6.14 0.34 52.53
N VAL A 633 -4.96 -0.16 52.87
CA VAL A 633 -4.62 -0.47 54.27
C VAL A 633 -4.21 0.85 54.94
N PRO A 634 -4.84 1.28 56.04
CA PRO A 634 -4.36 2.43 56.80
C PRO A 634 -3.02 2.08 57.45
N VAL A 635 -1.97 2.82 57.10
CA VAL A 635 -0.73 2.88 57.87
C VAL A 635 -0.65 4.28 58.46
N GLU A 636 -1.32 4.47 59.59
CA GLU A 636 -1.12 5.64 60.44
C GLU A 636 -0.13 5.27 61.55
N SER A 637 1.13 5.67 61.35
CA SER A 637 2.18 5.55 62.37
C SER A 637 1.98 6.62 63.43
N GLY A 638 1.60 6.21 64.64
CA GLY A 638 1.38 7.11 65.79
C GLY A 638 2.26 6.74 66.98
N THR A 639 3.58 6.88 66.86
CA THR A 639 4.51 6.66 67.98
C THR A 639 4.39 7.78 69.00
N TYR A 640 3.67 7.52 70.09
CA TYR A 640 3.89 8.20 71.37
C TYR A 640 5.03 7.50 72.12
N LEU A 641 5.85 8.29 72.80
CA LEU A 641 7.05 7.83 73.51
C LEU A 641 7.10 8.57 74.85
N MET A 642 6.79 7.86 75.95
CA MET A 642 7.04 8.27 77.33
C MET A 642 7.28 7.03 78.20
N ASP A 643 8.21 7.18 79.13
CA ASP A 643 8.45 6.42 80.37
C ASP A 643 8.51 4.88 80.38
N SER A 644 9.75 4.40 80.39
CA SER A 644 10.39 3.77 81.57
C SER A 644 9.57 2.83 82.47
N GLU A 645 9.99 1.57 82.57
CA GLU A 645 10.56 1.03 83.83
C GLU A 645 11.41 -0.24 83.57
N ASP A 646 12.14 -0.72 84.59
CA ASP A 646 13.31 -1.61 84.44
C ASP A 646 13.17 -2.95 85.19
N THR A 647 13.36 -4.08 84.49
CA THR A 647 13.84 -5.35 85.09
C THR A 647 14.32 -6.38 84.05
N GLY A 648 15.47 -7.01 84.32
CA GLY A 648 15.87 -8.32 83.75
C GLY A 648 15.91 -9.40 84.86
N PRO A 649 16.70 -10.48 84.75
CA PRO A 649 17.53 -10.90 83.60
C PRO A 649 17.53 -12.43 83.27
N GLY A 650 18.16 -12.81 82.16
CA GLY A 650 18.68 -14.16 81.89
C GLY A 650 17.79 -15.11 81.06
N ALA A 651 18.31 -16.18 80.45
CA ALA A 651 19.71 -16.54 80.16
C ALA A 651 19.78 -17.64 79.06
N SER A 652 20.93 -17.78 78.38
CA SER A 652 21.22 -18.74 77.28
C SER A 652 20.46 -18.50 75.96
N GLY A 653 21.00 -18.72 74.75
CA GLY A 653 22.39 -19.04 74.38
C GLY A 653 22.50 -20.12 73.30
N ASP A 654 22.68 -19.75 72.02
CA ASP A 654 23.78 -20.22 71.16
C ASP A 654 23.85 -19.50 69.78
N GLN A 655 24.88 -19.78 68.98
CA GLN A 655 25.30 -18.98 67.81
C GLN A 655 24.83 -19.50 66.44
N ALA A 656 24.38 -18.61 65.54
CA ALA A 656 24.31 -18.86 64.09
C ALA A 656 24.43 -17.56 63.25
N ILE A 657 25.66 -17.25 62.85
CA ILE A 657 26.11 -16.10 62.06
C ILE A 657 25.18 -15.76 60.87
N LYS A 658 24.71 -14.51 60.81
CA LYS A 658 24.35 -13.82 59.55
C LYS A 658 25.24 -12.60 59.38
N LYS A 659 25.88 -12.44 58.22
CA LYS A 659 26.60 -11.22 57.84
C LYS A 659 25.75 -10.38 56.90
N GLU A 660 25.72 -9.08 57.16
CA GLU A 660 25.12 -8.08 56.29
C GLU A 660 26.06 -7.71 55.14
N VAL A 661 25.48 -7.40 53.98
CA VAL A 661 26.01 -6.43 52.99
C VAL A 661 24.77 -5.69 52.48
N ILE A 662 24.35 -4.61 53.14
CA ILE A 662 24.81 -3.23 52.88
C ILE A 662 24.65 -2.87 51.39
N CYS A 663 23.47 -2.36 51.06
CA CYS A 663 23.31 -1.41 49.95
C CYS A 663 23.87 -0.05 50.39
N PRO A 664 24.49 0.71 49.49
CA PRO A 664 24.26 2.16 49.53
C PRO A 664 24.20 2.84 48.14
N TRP A 665 23.70 4.08 48.17
CA TRP A 665 23.76 5.12 47.12
C TRP A 665 22.82 5.03 45.92
N GLU A 666 21.64 5.64 46.09
CA GLU A 666 21.20 6.65 45.12
C GLU A 666 22.18 7.84 45.13
N SER A 667 22.47 8.44 43.97
CA SER A 667 22.93 9.83 43.85
C SER A 667 22.87 10.37 42.42
N LEU A 668 22.06 11.41 42.24
CA LEU A 668 22.27 12.57 41.34
C LEU A 668 22.65 12.34 39.86
N ALA A 669 21.64 12.30 38.98
CA ALA A 669 21.62 12.92 37.63
C ALA A 669 20.19 13.02 37.06
#